data_AF-A0A1T1DHC9-F1
#
_entry.id   AF-A0A1T1DHC9-F1
#
_cell.length_a   1.000
_cell.length_b   1.000
_cell.length_c   1.000
_cell.angle_alpha   90.00
_cell.angle_beta   90.00
_cell.angle_gamma   90.00
#
_symmetry.space_group_name_H-M   'P 1'
#
loop_
_entity.id
_entity.type
_entity.pdbx_description
1 polymer ?
#
loop_
_entity_poly.entity_id
_entity_poly.type
_entity_poly.pdbx_seq_one_letter_code
_entity_poly.pdbx_strand_id
1 'polypeptide(L)'
;MYNWKKIFIVALLVSIMIYLEHEMDHTFIHASSSSKTTDSIIQKPTDPPKDKPIKVNVSGGGTFCYGPTFSGGESYIIIEQCWQMHVKNARYDVFQRISYNVNNTWLCITAPETVIHAEETWDYVHLRPCTINDPLQRWIVKENSFWTADERYQLKDTNWYGYISRNSKDRYNHTLDPSMDAWIQTIATPGNISIQTFIAWGLQTTEGNERYFIRWGGSDKNTTPLYYNPESGHLAQYDPVSGSLYCMYSQVDNYQWNWVTWASCSDAAISKENPTFWNVSFQTEEGGIITDYKGNALRVTRYGSNWGVAYAAKPDFVKKDTKNSPTSLFVVDKSLLDWTRYTSSNLGKTDQYCPAGNHESILHKRVKRTLPPDFQLTEAWIRRLYEIARTDSNSRMARGVCGVCMLQALQMIAELQEYHSQGPLQSGGYFFNTAPNTNPFISFGQRHPDLDRLLVDIYRVFERFFDTNYTLGYLSAMNLLPQYEWGRTREFTTMSEIRSHIRALIASPPGNIWLVLMTMVHSDGTRGGHAVPILRTSQGLVVIATTMATATFEEYRAALRPTTNLEQIIRNLRGPNSILTGLSTLQLGRFYRNPLDSMISNRNCTGEGSDRRGTGEYPASALVNQCSSKSGRCSLQ
;
A
#
# COMPACT_ATOMS: atom_id res chain seq x y z
N MET A 1 -37.76 -15.34 69.92
CA MET A 1 -37.32 -16.08 68.72
C MET A 1 -37.60 -15.22 67.49
N TYR A 2 -36.63 -14.42 67.08
CA TYR A 2 -36.76 -13.54 65.91
C TYR A 2 -36.98 -14.39 64.65
N ASN A 3 -37.90 -13.97 63.79
CA ASN A 3 -38.48 -14.77 62.74
C ASN A 3 -37.50 -14.94 61.55
N TRP A 4 -36.51 -15.83 61.71
CA TRP A 4 -35.46 -16.11 60.71
C TRP A 4 -36.00 -16.51 59.33
N LYS A 5 -37.21 -17.09 59.27
CA LYS A 5 -37.89 -17.38 58.00
C LYS A 5 -38.22 -16.12 57.19
N LYS A 6 -38.56 -14.99 57.84
CA LYS A 6 -38.83 -13.73 57.13
C LYS A 6 -37.54 -13.08 56.62
N ILE A 7 -36.45 -13.17 57.39
CA ILE A 7 -35.15 -12.62 57.00
C ILE A 7 -34.58 -13.39 55.79
N PHE A 8 -34.73 -14.73 55.78
CA PHE A 8 -34.31 -15.55 54.64
C PHE A 8 -35.10 -15.25 53.37
N ILE A 9 -36.42 -15.04 53.46
CA ILE A 9 -37.25 -14.69 52.31
C ILE A 9 -36.90 -13.30 51.77
N VAL A 10 -36.61 -12.32 52.64
CA VAL A 10 -36.17 -10.99 52.21
C VAL A 10 -34.78 -11.05 51.56
N ALA A 11 -33.84 -11.80 52.13
CA ALA A 11 -32.50 -11.97 51.53
C ALA A 11 -32.55 -12.70 50.17
N LEU A 12 -33.45 -13.68 50.03
CA LEU A 12 -33.66 -14.41 48.77
C LEU A 12 -34.31 -13.50 47.71
N LEU A 13 -35.31 -12.68 48.10
CA LEU A 13 -35.95 -11.71 47.20
C LEU A 13 -35.00 -10.60 46.77
N VAL A 14 -34.13 -10.13 47.67
CA VAL A 14 -33.08 -9.15 47.35
C VAL A 14 -32.02 -9.77 46.43
N SER A 15 -31.62 -11.03 46.65
CA SER A 15 -30.69 -11.72 45.73
C SER A 15 -31.30 -11.98 44.35
N ILE A 16 -32.60 -12.31 44.28
CA ILE A 16 -33.32 -12.48 43.00
C ILE A 16 -33.49 -11.13 42.30
N MET A 17 -33.73 -10.04 43.03
CA MET A 17 -33.76 -8.68 42.45
C MET A 17 -32.39 -8.24 41.94
N ILE A 18 -31.30 -8.50 42.68
CA ILE A 18 -29.94 -8.18 42.23
C ILE A 18 -29.56 -9.05 41.02
N TYR A 19 -29.97 -10.32 40.99
CA TYR A 19 -29.72 -11.21 39.85
C TYR A 19 -30.55 -10.80 38.62
N LEU A 20 -31.81 -10.40 38.80
CA LEU A 20 -32.65 -9.87 37.73
C LEU A 20 -32.19 -8.48 37.26
N GLU A 21 -31.69 -7.60 38.14
CA GLU A 21 -31.05 -6.34 37.72
C GLU A 21 -29.77 -6.60 36.94
N HIS A 22 -28.96 -7.60 37.34
CA HIS A 22 -27.75 -7.95 36.59
C HIS A 22 -28.06 -8.66 35.26
N GLU A 23 -29.08 -9.52 35.19
CA GLU A 23 -29.56 -10.09 33.93
C GLU A 23 -30.24 -9.05 33.05
N MET A 24 -30.99 -8.10 33.61
CA MET A 24 -31.64 -7.01 32.87
C MET A 24 -30.64 -5.96 32.37
N ASP A 25 -29.56 -5.65 33.09
CA ASP A 25 -28.47 -4.81 32.56
C ASP A 25 -27.69 -5.52 31.44
N HIS A 26 -27.57 -6.86 31.50
CA HIS A 26 -26.95 -7.65 30.44
C HIS A 26 -27.87 -7.98 29.26
N THR A 27 -29.20 -7.90 29.41
CA THR A 27 -30.18 -8.12 28.32
C THR A 27 -30.75 -6.84 27.72
N PHE A 28 -30.73 -5.69 28.42
CA PHE A 28 -31.17 -4.39 27.86
C PHE A 28 -30.10 -3.62 27.06
N ILE A 29 -28.87 -4.14 26.91
CA ILE A 29 -27.94 -3.67 25.87
C ILE A 29 -28.25 -4.32 24.50
N HIS A 30 -29.16 -5.29 24.43
CA HIS A 30 -29.53 -5.98 23.19
C HIS A 30 -31.01 -5.77 22.79
N ALA A 31 -31.53 -4.54 22.87
CA ALA A 31 -32.79 -4.18 22.19
C ALA A 31 -32.96 -2.67 21.94
N SER A 32 -31.86 -1.92 21.88
CA SER A 32 -31.88 -0.59 21.26
C SER A 32 -31.15 -0.69 19.93
N SER A 33 -31.88 -0.43 18.86
CA SER A 33 -31.39 0.02 17.57
C SER A 33 -30.53 1.27 17.74
N SER A 34 -29.33 1.11 18.28
CA SER A 34 -28.25 2.07 18.14
C SER A 34 -27.69 1.84 16.73
N SER A 35 -28.03 2.64 15.72
CA SER A 35 -27.43 3.98 15.63
C SER A 35 -26.46 4.25 16.78
N LYS A 36 -25.36 3.48 16.84
CA LYS A 36 -24.12 4.12 17.23
C LYS A 36 -24.00 5.22 16.19
N THR A 37 -24.38 6.43 16.58
CA THR A 37 -23.85 7.65 15.99
C THR A 37 -22.38 7.34 15.79
N THR A 38 -22.01 7.10 14.54
CA THR A 38 -20.62 7.05 14.13
C THR A 38 -20.06 8.36 14.62
N ASP A 39 -19.17 8.34 15.62
CA ASP A 39 -18.36 9.51 15.91
C ASP A 39 -17.74 9.89 14.57
N SER A 40 -18.25 10.97 13.98
CA SER A 40 -17.86 11.37 12.64
C SER A 40 -16.37 11.64 12.72
N ILE A 41 -15.59 10.89 11.95
CA ILE A 41 -14.13 11.05 11.93
C ILE A 41 -13.83 12.50 11.57
N ILE A 42 -13.34 13.27 12.55
CA ILE A 42 -13.00 14.66 12.34
C ILE A 42 -11.70 14.70 11.53
N GLN A 43 -11.82 15.05 10.26
CA GLN A 43 -10.68 15.27 9.38
C GLN A 43 -10.37 16.75 9.35
N LYS A 44 -9.09 17.10 9.52
CA LYS A 44 -8.61 18.46 9.38
C LYS A 44 -7.70 18.54 8.14
N PRO A 45 -8.10 19.25 7.07
CA PRO A 45 -7.22 19.50 5.94
C PRO A 45 -5.94 20.22 6.37
N THR A 46 -4.86 20.05 5.62
CA THR A 46 -3.66 20.88 5.80
C THR A 46 -3.97 22.36 5.59
N ASP A 47 -3.19 23.21 6.25
CA ASP A 47 -3.36 24.66 6.16
C ASP A 47 -2.82 25.16 4.81
N PRO A 48 -3.41 26.23 4.23
CA PRO A 48 -2.81 26.92 3.09
C PRO A 48 -1.37 27.35 3.40
N PRO A 49 -0.40 27.05 2.51
CA PRO A 49 1.00 27.37 2.77
C PRO A 49 1.24 28.88 2.95
N LYS A 50 2.12 29.23 3.89
CA LYS A 50 2.58 30.61 4.13
C LYS A 50 4.03 30.82 3.69
N ASP A 51 4.38 30.29 2.52
CA ASP A 51 5.75 30.21 2.05
C ASP A 51 6.43 31.58 2.07
N LYS A 52 7.60 31.66 2.71
CA LYS A 52 8.37 32.90 2.86
C LYS A 52 9.83 32.59 3.18
N PRO A 53 10.76 33.56 3.05
CA PRO A 53 12.15 33.34 3.40
C PRO A 53 12.30 33.00 4.89
N ILE A 54 13.15 32.02 5.20
CA ILE A 54 13.46 31.65 6.59
C ILE A 54 14.45 32.65 7.14
N LYS A 55 14.02 33.44 8.13
CA LYS A 55 14.86 34.42 8.82
C LYS A 55 15.50 33.81 10.06
N VAL A 56 16.81 34.02 10.21
CA VAL A 56 17.62 33.54 11.32
C VAL A 56 18.46 34.65 11.95
N ASN A 57 18.61 34.58 13.26
CA ASN A 57 19.47 35.44 14.07
C ASN A 57 20.73 34.66 14.44
N VAL A 58 21.88 35.10 13.90
CA VAL A 58 23.17 34.41 14.07
C VAL A 58 23.88 34.81 15.36
N SER A 59 24.77 33.96 15.87
CA SER A 59 25.43 34.17 17.17
C SER A 59 26.30 35.44 17.23
N GLY A 60 26.76 35.94 16.09
CA GLY A 60 27.55 37.19 15.98
C GLY A 60 26.70 38.47 15.98
N GLY A 61 25.36 38.35 16.03
CA GLY A 61 24.41 39.45 15.87
C GLY A 61 24.00 39.66 14.40
N GLY A 62 22.79 40.18 14.22
CA GLY A 62 22.19 40.44 12.91
C GLY A 62 21.19 39.36 12.48
N THR A 63 20.28 39.77 11.60
CA THR A 63 19.21 38.94 11.05
C THR A 63 19.49 38.68 9.57
N PHE A 64 19.52 37.41 9.20
CA PHE A 64 19.84 36.93 7.86
C PHE A 64 18.76 35.96 7.38
N CYS A 65 18.89 35.47 6.15
CA CYS A 65 17.99 34.47 5.60
C CYS A 65 18.76 33.27 5.06
N TYR A 66 18.10 32.11 5.08
CA TYR A 66 18.57 30.95 4.34
C TYR A 66 18.43 31.16 2.83
N GLY A 67 19.47 30.78 2.09
CA GLY A 67 19.53 30.75 0.63
C GLY A 67 19.98 29.38 0.12
N PRO A 68 19.17 28.64 -0.66
CA PRO A 68 19.64 27.46 -1.38
C PRO A 68 20.69 27.83 -2.45
N THR A 69 21.84 27.16 -2.44
CA THR A 69 22.91 27.36 -3.44
C THR A 69 23.44 26.04 -3.99
N PHE A 70 23.97 26.07 -5.21
CA PHE A 70 24.54 24.92 -5.92
C PHE A 70 25.95 25.27 -6.34
N SER A 71 26.95 24.66 -5.70
CA SER A 71 28.36 25.02 -5.86
C SER A 71 29.27 23.84 -5.52
N GLY A 72 30.45 23.77 -6.14
CA GLY A 72 31.44 22.73 -5.78
C GLY A 72 31.00 21.29 -6.05
N GLY A 73 29.99 21.10 -6.91
CA GLY A 73 29.43 19.78 -7.20
C GLY A 73 28.30 19.34 -6.28
N GLU A 74 27.86 20.20 -5.35
CA GLU A 74 26.79 19.89 -4.39
C GLU A 74 25.81 21.05 -4.17
N SER A 75 24.72 20.74 -3.48
CA SER A 75 23.70 21.70 -3.05
C SER A 75 23.78 21.95 -1.55
N TYR A 76 23.63 23.21 -1.15
CA TYR A 76 23.80 23.65 0.24
C TYR A 76 22.72 24.65 0.64
N ILE A 77 22.58 24.86 1.94
CA ILE A 77 21.93 26.03 2.51
C ILE A 77 23.00 26.99 3.01
N ILE A 78 22.99 28.22 2.51
CA ILE A 78 23.82 29.31 3.02
C ILE A 78 22.99 30.31 3.83
N ILE A 79 23.66 31.09 4.67
CA ILE A 79 23.10 32.24 5.37
C ILE A 79 23.62 33.51 4.69
N GLU A 80 22.71 34.34 4.20
CA GLU A 80 23.05 35.59 3.53
C GLU A 80 22.01 36.69 3.81
N GLN A 81 22.26 37.90 3.34
CA GLN A 81 21.31 39.01 3.52
C GLN A 81 19.97 38.67 2.86
N CYS A 82 18.85 39.01 3.51
CA CYS A 82 17.51 38.57 3.08
C CYS A 82 17.06 39.07 1.70
N TRP A 83 17.77 40.02 1.10
CA TRP A 83 17.51 40.55 -0.25
C TRP A 83 18.44 39.96 -1.32
N GLN A 84 19.31 39.01 -0.95
CA GLN A 84 20.23 38.37 -1.89
C GLN A 84 19.49 37.41 -2.81
N MET A 85 20.12 37.11 -3.94
CA MET A 85 19.49 36.38 -5.04
C MET A 85 19.20 34.91 -4.74
N HIS A 86 19.92 34.27 -3.81
CA HIS A 86 19.69 32.85 -3.49
C HIS A 86 18.55 32.68 -2.49
N VAL A 87 18.22 33.72 -1.71
CA VAL A 87 17.09 33.71 -0.77
C VAL A 87 15.78 33.41 -1.50
N LYS A 88 15.11 32.35 -1.08
CA LYS A 88 13.85 31.87 -1.65
C LYS A 88 12.81 31.63 -0.56
N ASN A 89 11.54 31.62 -0.96
CA ASN A 89 10.46 31.23 -0.09
C ASN A 89 10.59 29.74 0.24
N ALA A 90 10.47 29.40 1.53
CA ALA A 90 10.49 28.04 2.01
C ALA A 90 9.14 27.63 2.60
N ARG A 91 8.88 26.34 2.61
CA ARG A 91 7.70 25.71 3.19
C ARG A 91 8.07 24.74 4.30
N TYR A 92 7.33 24.76 5.40
CA TYR A 92 7.39 23.73 6.45
C TYR A 92 6.10 22.92 6.50
N ASP A 93 6.13 21.74 5.90
CA ASP A 93 4.92 20.98 5.59
C ASP A 93 4.50 19.99 6.69
N VAL A 94 3.31 19.40 6.51
CA VAL A 94 2.74 18.41 7.42
C VAL A 94 3.65 17.22 7.72
N PHE A 95 4.58 16.87 6.83
CA PHE A 95 5.55 15.78 7.01
C PHE A 95 6.84 16.24 7.72
N GLN A 96 6.85 17.46 8.26
CA GLN A 96 7.99 18.07 8.94
C GLN A 96 9.19 18.34 8.03
N ARG A 97 8.95 18.55 6.74
CA ARG A 97 10.02 18.86 5.78
C ARG A 97 10.15 20.37 5.59
N ILE A 98 11.39 20.85 5.54
CA ILE A 98 11.71 22.23 5.16
C ILE A 98 12.11 22.22 3.69
N SER A 99 11.29 22.81 2.84
CA SER A 99 11.42 22.67 1.39
C SER A 99 11.48 24.00 0.66
N TYR A 100 12.19 24.01 -0.47
CA TYR A 100 12.28 25.09 -1.43
C TYR A 100 11.80 24.61 -2.78
N ASN A 101 11.00 25.41 -3.47
CA ASN A 101 10.69 25.18 -4.87
C ASN A 101 11.75 25.85 -5.74
N VAL A 102 12.59 25.05 -6.39
CA VAL A 102 13.65 25.50 -7.31
C VAL A 102 13.32 24.96 -8.69
N ASN A 103 13.00 25.84 -9.64
CA ASN A 103 12.65 25.48 -11.02
C ASN A 103 11.55 24.40 -11.10
N ASN A 104 10.47 24.55 -10.31
CA ASN A 104 9.37 23.59 -10.19
C ASN A 104 9.73 22.22 -9.60
N THR A 105 10.91 22.08 -8.98
CA THR A 105 11.30 20.90 -8.20
C THR A 105 11.30 21.25 -6.72
N TRP A 106 10.70 20.41 -5.90
CA TRP A 106 10.74 20.55 -4.45
C TRP A 106 12.01 19.90 -3.90
N LEU A 107 12.89 20.72 -3.34
CA LEU A 107 14.10 20.29 -2.67
C LEU A 107 14.00 20.54 -1.17
N CYS A 108 14.31 19.52 -0.38
CA CYS A 108 14.21 19.53 1.06
C CYS A 108 15.60 19.63 1.68
N ILE A 109 15.70 20.34 2.80
CA ILE A 109 16.90 20.32 3.64
C ILE A 109 17.04 18.91 4.20
N THR A 110 18.15 18.24 3.91
CA THR A 110 18.44 16.87 4.30
C THR A 110 19.65 16.85 5.21
N ALA A 111 19.51 16.18 6.36
CA ALA A 111 20.61 15.95 7.27
C ALA A 111 21.63 14.98 6.64
N PRO A 112 22.95 15.22 6.80
CA PRO A 112 23.98 14.33 6.28
C PRO A 112 23.94 12.96 6.98
N GLU A 113 23.71 11.91 6.20
CA GLU A 113 23.54 10.53 6.66
C GLU A 113 24.73 10.04 7.50
N THR A 114 25.96 10.36 7.07
CA THR A 114 27.22 10.00 7.73
C THR A 114 27.30 10.54 9.16
N VAL A 115 26.77 11.73 9.43
CA VAL A 115 26.75 12.33 10.78
C VAL A 115 25.71 11.64 11.67
N ILE A 116 24.52 11.37 11.11
CA ILE A 116 23.45 10.65 11.80
C ILE A 116 23.90 9.23 12.19
N HIS A 117 24.65 8.56 11.31
CA HIS A 117 25.18 7.22 11.53
C HIS A 117 26.53 7.15 12.26
N ALA A 118 27.05 8.28 12.74
CA ALA A 118 28.30 8.35 13.52
C ALA A 118 29.58 8.02 12.75
N GLU A 119 29.53 8.07 11.42
CA GLU A 119 30.70 7.90 10.56
C GLU A 119 31.55 9.17 10.54
N GLU A 120 30.87 10.32 10.54
CA GLU A 120 31.50 11.63 10.61
C GLU A 120 31.01 12.42 11.84
N THR A 121 31.84 13.36 12.29
CA THR A 121 31.53 14.17 13.49
C THR A 121 30.65 15.37 13.20
N TRP A 122 30.76 15.93 12.00
CA TRP A 122 29.99 17.06 11.51
C TRP A 122 30.00 17.04 9.98
N ASP A 123 28.98 17.62 9.36
CA ASP A 123 28.94 17.87 7.92
C ASP A 123 27.85 18.91 7.59
N TYR A 124 27.91 19.50 6.41
CA TYR A 124 26.92 20.43 5.91
C TYR A 124 25.58 19.74 5.64
N VAL A 125 24.49 20.50 5.74
CA VAL A 125 23.19 20.03 5.26
C VAL A 125 23.07 20.28 3.77
N HIS A 126 22.41 19.35 3.08
CA HIS A 126 22.27 19.38 1.64
C HIS A 126 20.83 19.54 1.22
N LEU A 127 20.62 19.93 -0.05
CA LEU A 127 19.29 19.91 -0.66
C LEU A 127 19.13 18.63 -1.48
N ARG A 128 18.10 17.84 -1.17
CA ARG A 128 17.73 16.65 -1.95
C ARG A 128 16.27 16.74 -2.37
N PRO A 129 15.83 16.03 -3.43
CA PRO A 129 14.42 15.98 -3.77
C PRO A 129 13.57 15.58 -2.57
N CYS A 130 12.51 16.33 -2.34
CA CYS A 130 11.61 16.09 -1.23
C CYS A 130 10.92 14.74 -1.38
N THR A 131 11.02 13.89 -0.36
CA THR A 131 10.34 12.59 -0.30
C THR A 131 9.66 12.41 1.05
N ILE A 132 8.65 11.56 1.12
CA ILE A 132 7.90 11.33 2.37
C ILE A 132 8.47 10.17 3.19
N ASN A 133 9.34 9.35 2.60
CA ASN A 133 9.94 8.17 3.22
C ASN A 133 11.39 8.39 3.69
N ASP A 134 11.97 9.58 3.48
CA ASP A 134 13.32 9.90 3.94
C ASP A 134 13.27 10.57 5.34
N PRO A 135 13.70 9.87 6.41
CA PRO A 135 13.71 10.44 7.76
C PRO A 135 14.73 11.58 7.92
N LEU A 136 15.76 11.67 7.07
CA LEU A 136 16.79 12.71 7.12
C LEU A 136 16.26 14.08 6.69
N GLN A 137 15.09 14.13 6.05
CA GLN A 137 14.42 15.36 5.62
C GLN A 137 13.51 15.96 6.69
N ARG A 138 13.41 15.33 7.87
CA ARG A 138 12.48 15.73 8.91
C ARG A 138 13.16 16.59 9.97
N TRP A 139 12.56 17.76 10.19
CA TRP A 139 13.01 18.77 11.13
C TRP A 139 11.89 19.15 12.08
N ILE A 140 12.18 19.18 13.37
CA ILE A 140 11.28 19.76 14.38
C ILE A 140 11.78 21.13 14.80
N VAL A 141 10.90 21.94 15.39
CA VAL A 141 11.26 23.24 15.95
C VAL A 141 11.26 23.15 17.47
N LYS A 142 12.41 23.44 18.08
CA LYS A 142 12.63 23.49 19.53
C LYS A 142 13.53 24.66 19.85
N GLU A 143 13.16 25.44 20.87
CA GLU A 143 13.93 26.62 21.31
C GLU A 143 14.23 27.57 20.12
N ASN A 144 13.20 27.82 19.31
CA ASN A 144 13.27 28.61 18.08
C ASN A 144 14.39 28.14 17.12
N SER A 145 14.74 26.87 17.09
CA SER A 145 15.77 26.32 16.20
C SER A 145 15.26 25.07 15.52
N PHE A 146 15.81 24.75 14.35
CA PHE A 146 15.55 23.47 13.71
C PHE A 146 16.41 22.38 14.33
N TRP A 147 15.81 21.24 14.60
CA TRP A 147 16.48 20.04 15.08
C TRP A 147 16.08 18.86 14.20
N THR A 148 16.96 17.89 14.06
CA THR A 148 16.61 16.58 13.50
C THR A 148 15.42 16.00 14.24
N ALA A 149 14.61 15.19 13.56
CA ALA A 149 13.36 14.67 14.14
C ALA A 149 13.53 13.80 15.39
N ASP A 150 14.74 13.27 15.64
CA ASP A 150 15.12 12.55 16.86
C ASP A 150 15.61 13.47 18.00
N GLU A 151 15.55 14.79 17.80
CA GLU A 151 15.98 15.87 18.70
C GLU A 151 17.47 15.85 19.05
N ARG A 152 18.31 15.12 18.32
CA ARG A 152 19.72 14.96 18.68
C ARG A 152 20.60 16.10 18.17
N TYR A 153 20.32 16.62 16.98
CA TYR A 153 21.19 17.56 16.31
C TYR A 153 20.44 18.82 15.91
N GLN A 154 20.93 19.97 16.40
CA GLN A 154 20.46 21.29 16.00
C GLN A 154 21.10 21.68 14.65
N LEU A 155 20.32 22.29 13.76
CA LEU A 155 20.84 22.97 12.58
C LEU A 155 21.57 24.24 13.03
N LYS A 156 22.84 24.33 12.66
CA LYS A 156 23.76 25.42 12.99
C LYS A 156 24.35 26.00 11.71
N ASP A 157 25.21 27.00 11.83
CA ASP A 157 25.96 27.55 10.70
C ASP A 157 27.47 27.61 10.94
N THR A 158 28.27 27.35 9.91
CA THR A 158 29.71 27.58 9.94
C THR A 158 30.16 28.04 8.57
N ASN A 159 31.04 29.05 8.52
CA ASN A 159 31.44 29.71 7.27
C ASN A 159 30.25 30.21 6.41
N TRP A 160 29.13 30.58 7.04
CA TRP A 160 27.86 30.93 6.38
C TRP A 160 27.12 29.75 5.72
N TYR A 161 27.48 28.51 5.99
CA TYR A 161 26.78 27.31 5.50
C TYR A 161 26.07 26.58 6.65
N GLY A 162 24.87 26.07 6.38
CA GLY A 162 24.12 25.25 7.32
C GLY A 162 24.77 23.89 7.53
N TYR A 163 24.88 23.45 8.79
CA TYR A 163 25.52 22.18 9.14
C TYR A 163 24.92 21.57 10.41
N ILE A 164 25.19 20.29 10.65
CA ILE A 164 24.93 19.63 11.94
C ILE A 164 26.22 19.03 12.49
N SER A 165 26.29 18.85 13.81
CA SER A 165 27.45 18.26 14.48
C SER A 165 27.05 17.44 15.70
N ARG A 166 27.80 16.36 15.93
CA ARG A 166 27.73 15.52 17.12
C ARG A 166 28.46 16.13 18.32
N ASN A 167 29.31 17.13 18.10
CA ASN A 167 30.05 17.77 19.18
C ASN A 167 29.21 18.85 19.86
N SER A 168 28.83 18.60 21.12
CA SER A 168 28.06 19.54 21.93
C SER A 168 28.79 20.86 22.22
N LYS A 169 30.11 20.91 22.04
CA LYS A 169 30.92 22.13 22.22
C LYS A 169 30.96 23.03 20.99
N ASP A 170 30.47 22.57 19.84
CA ASP A 170 30.48 23.36 18.61
C ASP A 170 29.57 24.58 18.76
N ARG A 171 30.13 25.75 18.41
CA ARG A 171 29.49 27.07 18.52
C ARG A 171 28.64 27.37 17.28
N TYR A 172 28.19 28.62 17.13
CA TYR A 172 27.41 29.10 15.98
C TYR A 172 25.99 28.52 15.89
N ASN A 173 25.34 28.43 17.04
CA ASN A 173 23.89 28.29 17.06
C ASN A 173 23.27 29.57 16.50
N HIS A 174 22.30 29.42 15.62
CA HIS A 174 21.39 30.50 15.24
C HIS A 174 19.96 30.10 15.59
N THR A 175 19.12 31.11 15.77
CA THR A 175 17.70 30.91 16.07
C THR A 175 16.83 31.53 14.99
N LEU A 176 15.63 31.02 14.82
CA LEU A 176 14.59 31.59 13.99
C LEU A 176 14.16 32.95 14.55
N ASP A 177 14.03 33.91 13.64
CA ASP A 177 13.50 35.23 13.98
C ASP A 177 12.03 35.11 14.43
N PRO A 178 11.56 35.89 15.43
CA PRO A 178 10.17 35.82 15.91
C PRO A 178 9.11 36.03 14.82
N SER A 179 9.46 36.70 13.71
CA SER A 179 8.55 36.79 12.57
C SER A 179 8.18 35.42 11.98
N MET A 180 8.92 34.35 12.26
CA MET A 180 8.67 32.99 11.78
C MET A 180 7.56 32.24 12.52
N ASP A 181 7.06 32.73 13.66
CA ASP A 181 6.09 32.03 14.51
C ASP A 181 4.85 31.53 13.75
N ALA A 182 4.22 32.41 12.98
CA ALA A 182 3.04 32.05 12.19
C ALA A 182 3.34 31.03 11.09
N TRP A 183 4.56 31.02 10.55
CA TRP A 183 5.00 30.05 9.54
C TRP A 183 5.26 28.68 10.19
N ILE A 184 5.92 28.64 11.36
CA ILE A 184 6.17 27.42 12.13
C ILE A 184 4.86 26.73 12.53
N GLN A 185 3.86 27.51 12.95
CA GLN A 185 2.54 27.02 13.36
C GLN A 185 1.65 26.56 12.19
N THR A 186 1.98 26.95 10.95
CA THR A 186 1.20 26.54 9.76
C THR A 186 1.53 25.10 9.39
N ILE A 187 0.55 24.20 9.43
CA ILE A 187 0.70 22.80 9.05
C ILE A 187 0.43 22.70 7.55
N ALA A 188 1.38 23.20 6.76
CA ALA A 188 1.18 23.46 5.34
C ALA A 188 0.97 22.19 4.52
N THR A 189 0.14 22.30 3.48
CA THR A 189 0.01 21.28 2.43
C THR A 189 1.39 20.98 1.82
N PRO A 190 1.80 19.71 1.72
CA PRO A 190 3.12 19.35 1.19
C PRO A 190 3.25 19.76 -0.28
N GLY A 191 4.50 20.04 -0.70
CA GLY A 191 4.79 20.40 -2.10
C GLY A 191 4.63 19.23 -3.08
N ASN A 192 4.99 18.04 -2.63
CA ASN A 192 4.85 16.76 -3.34
C ASN A 192 4.72 15.61 -2.31
N ILE A 193 4.48 14.39 -2.80
CA ILE A 193 4.43 13.14 -2.03
C ILE A 193 5.38 12.08 -2.60
N SER A 194 6.52 12.51 -3.14
CA SER A 194 7.48 11.62 -3.81
C SER A 194 8.09 10.57 -2.86
N ILE A 195 8.50 9.45 -3.43
CA ILE A 195 9.09 8.30 -2.75
C ILE A 195 10.51 8.11 -3.29
N GLN A 196 11.51 8.10 -2.40
CA GLN A 196 12.86 7.68 -2.74
C GLN A 196 12.87 6.15 -2.87
N THR A 197 13.45 5.65 -3.95
CA THR A 197 13.46 4.22 -4.28
C THR A 197 14.70 3.86 -5.11
N PHE A 198 14.77 2.62 -5.57
CA PHE A 198 15.69 2.16 -6.61
C PHE A 198 14.95 1.16 -7.52
N ILE A 199 15.53 0.89 -8.69
CA ILE A 199 15.08 -0.20 -9.55
C ILE A 199 16.27 -1.12 -9.78
N ALA A 200 16.17 -2.36 -9.32
CA ALA A 200 17.22 -3.35 -9.40
C ALA A 200 16.82 -4.55 -10.26
N TRP A 201 17.78 -5.26 -10.82
CA TRP A 201 17.60 -6.50 -11.56
C TRP A 201 18.74 -7.48 -11.26
N GLY A 202 18.46 -8.78 -11.45
CA GLY A 202 19.40 -9.87 -11.14
C GLY A 202 20.12 -10.40 -12.38
N LEU A 203 21.41 -10.69 -12.22
CA LEU A 203 22.24 -11.38 -13.21
C LEU A 203 22.85 -12.64 -12.60
N GLN A 204 22.55 -13.80 -13.18
CA GLN A 204 23.24 -15.03 -12.81
C GLN A 204 24.61 -15.06 -13.50
N THR A 205 25.66 -15.15 -12.70
CA THR A 205 27.06 -15.30 -13.14
C THR A 205 27.65 -16.61 -12.61
N THR A 206 28.89 -16.91 -13.01
CA THR A 206 29.68 -18.03 -12.47
C THR A 206 30.01 -17.86 -10.99
N GLU A 207 30.06 -16.62 -10.50
CA GLU A 207 30.37 -16.27 -9.11
C GLU A 207 29.12 -16.20 -8.22
N GLY A 208 27.93 -16.32 -8.81
CA GLY A 208 26.65 -16.31 -8.12
C GLY A 208 25.65 -15.32 -8.73
N ASN A 209 24.61 -15.00 -7.96
CA ASN A 209 23.62 -14.01 -8.35
C ASN A 209 24.10 -12.60 -7.99
N GLU A 210 24.39 -11.81 -9.00
CA GLU A 210 24.73 -10.41 -8.86
C GLU A 210 23.49 -9.52 -9.01
N ARG A 211 23.49 -8.38 -8.33
CA ARG A 211 22.41 -7.38 -8.40
C ARG A 211 22.96 -6.10 -8.99
N TYR A 212 22.18 -5.54 -9.92
CA TYR A 212 22.49 -4.29 -10.60
C TYR A 212 21.32 -3.32 -10.48
N PHE A 213 21.63 -2.03 -10.39
CA PHE A 213 20.67 -0.95 -10.18
C PHE A 213 20.65 -0.04 -11.40
N ILE A 214 19.45 0.23 -11.93
CA ILE A 214 19.27 1.14 -13.06
C ILE A 214 19.66 2.56 -12.64
N ARG A 215 20.45 3.20 -13.49
CA ARG A 215 20.81 4.62 -13.40
C ARG A 215 20.81 5.26 -14.79
N TRP A 216 21.20 6.51 -14.86
CA TRP A 216 21.23 7.23 -16.12
C TRP A 216 22.25 6.56 -17.03
N GLY A 217 21.77 6.05 -18.17
CA GLY A 217 22.60 5.54 -19.25
C GLY A 217 23.07 4.10 -19.07
N GLY A 218 22.64 3.40 -18.02
CA GLY A 218 23.04 2.02 -17.78
C GLY A 218 22.62 1.48 -16.42
N SER A 219 23.35 0.48 -15.94
CA SER A 219 23.17 -0.08 -14.60
C SER A 219 24.52 -0.20 -13.88
N ASP A 220 24.49 -0.17 -12.55
CA ASP A 220 25.67 -0.24 -11.70
C ASP A 220 25.50 -1.25 -10.55
N LYS A 221 26.59 -1.67 -9.91
CA LYS A 221 26.54 -2.49 -8.68
C LYS A 221 26.13 -1.68 -7.46
N ASN A 222 26.43 -0.39 -7.45
CA ASN A 222 26.03 0.51 -6.37
C ASN A 222 24.59 0.98 -6.54
N THR A 223 23.84 1.03 -5.45
CA THR A 223 22.49 1.61 -5.45
C THR A 223 22.54 3.06 -5.87
N THR A 224 21.75 3.42 -6.88
CA THR A 224 21.54 4.81 -7.27
C THR A 224 20.13 5.22 -6.87
N PRO A 225 19.95 6.27 -6.04
CA PRO A 225 18.62 6.74 -5.67
C PRO A 225 17.83 7.21 -6.89
N LEU A 226 16.59 6.72 -6.98
CA LEU A 226 15.56 7.21 -7.88
C LEU A 226 14.44 7.86 -7.08
N TYR A 227 13.76 8.84 -7.67
CA TYR A 227 12.65 9.55 -7.05
C TYR A 227 11.39 9.28 -7.87
N TYR A 228 10.46 8.53 -7.28
CA TYR A 228 9.14 8.29 -7.86
C TYR A 228 8.17 9.35 -7.36
N ASN A 229 7.55 10.12 -8.26
CA ASN A 229 6.51 11.07 -7.89
C ASN A 229 5.15 10.45 -8.26
N PRO A 230 4.29 10.10 -7.29
CA PRO A 230 3.00 9.46 -7.56
C PRO A 230 2.00 10.31 -8.36
N GLU A 231 2.14 11.64 -8.33
CA GLU A 231 1.21 12.57 -8.98
C GLU A 231 1.53 12.72 -10.47
N SER A 232 2.81 12.68 -10.83
CA SER A 232 3.28 12.71 -12.23
C SER A 232 3.55 11.32 -12.81
N GLY A 233 3.73 10.32 -11.95
CA GLY A 233 4.17 8.96 -12.29
C GLY A 233 5.61 8.87 -12.78
N HIS A 234 6.43 9.93 -12.67
CA HIS A 234 7.80 9.88 -13.16
C HIS A 234 8.74 9.11 -12.24
N LEU A 235 9.84 8.62 -12.82
CA LEU A 235 10.99 8.07 -12.10
C LEU A 235 12.22 8.89 -12.47
N ALA A 236 12.79 9.61 -11.52
CA ALA A 236 13.85 10.58 -11.79
C ALA A 236 15.16 10.28 -11.06
N GLN A 237 16.28 10.68 -11.65
CA GLN A 237 17.54 10.91 -10.96
C GLN A 237 17.73 12.40 -10.69
N TYR A 238 18.46 12.69 -9.62
CA TYR A 238 18.77 14.05 -9.19
C TYR A 238 20.21 14.40 -9.52
N ASP A 239 20.40 15.58 -10.08
CA ASP A 239 21.71 16.18 -10.31
C ASP A 239 21.98 17.25 -9.24
N PRO A 240 22.85 16.99 -8.25
CA PRO A 240 23.13 17.93 -7.18
C PRO A 240 23.89 19.17 -7.65
N VAL A 241 24.51 19.14 -8.85
CA VAL A 241 25.24 20.28 -9.41
C VAL A 241 24.29 21.38 -9.86
N SER A 242 23.15 20.98 -10.44
CA SER A 242 22.18 21.91 -11.02
C SER A 242 20.87 22.00 -10.23
N GLY A 243 20.64 21.09 -9.28
CA GLY A 243 19.37 20.96 -8.57
C GLY A 243 18.24 20.39 -9.45
N SER A 244 18.57 19.81 -10.60
CA SER A 244 17.60 19.37 -11.60
C SER A 244 17.25 17.90 -11.50
N LEU A 245 16.05 17.56 -11.95
CA LEU A 245 15.60 16.18 -12.11
C LEU A 245 15.73 15.75 -13.58
N TYR A 246 16.19 14.53 -13.78
CA TYR A 246 16.22 13.85 -15.07
C TYR A 246 15.34 12.61 -14.98
N CYS A 247 14.22 12.63 -15.69
CA CYS A 247 13.23 11.58 -15.68
C CYS A 247 13.51 10.52 -16.74
N MET A 248 13.26 9.27 -16.38
CA MET A 248 13.23 8.14 -17.28
C MET A 248 12.13 8.36 -18.33
N TYR A 249 12.49 8.29 -19.61
CA TYR A 249 11.63 8.67 -20.73
C TYR A 249 11.50 7.50 -21.72
N SER A 250 10.25 7.15 -22.06
CA SER A 250 9.92 6.09 -23.01
C SER A 250 9.24 6.65 -24.27
N GLN A 251 9.77 6.29 -25.44
CA GLN A 251 9.15 6.65 -26.73
C GLN A 251 9.29 5.50 -27.72
N VAL A 252 8.47 4.47 -27.54
CA VAL A 252 8.44 3.29 -28.44
C VAL A 252 7.75 3.60 -29.77
N ASP A 253 6.67 4.39 -29.73
CA ASP A 253 5.88 4.79 -30.90
C ASP A 253 5.55 3.64 -31.87
N ASN A 254 5.99 3.74 -33.13
CA ASN A 254 5.71 2.76 -34.18
C ASN A 254 6.67 1.55 -34.13
N TYR A 255 7.74 1.61 -33.33
CA TYR A 255 8.68 0.50 -33.18
C TYR A 255 8.13 -0.60 -32.28
N GLN A 256 8.80 -1.76 -32.26
CA GLN A 256 8.46 -2.85 -31.33
C GLN A 256 9.06 -2.62 -29.94
N TRP A 257 10.16 -1.89 -29.88
CA TRP A 257 10.86 -1.47 -28.68
C TRP A 257 11.69 -0.23 -29.01
N ASN A 258 12.07 0.54 -27.99
CA ASN A 258 13.04 1.62 -28.11
C ASN A 258 13.80 1.82 -26.80
N TRP A 259 15.03 2.34 -26.88
CA TRP A 259 15.84 2.65 -25.71
C TRP A 259 15.15 3.67 -24.81
N VAL A 260 15.31 3.48 -23.50
CA VAL A 260 14.92 4.49 -22.53
C VAL A 260 15.98 5.58 -22.55
N THR A 261 15.53 6.83 -22.60
CA THR A 261 16.38 8.01 -22.47
C THR A 261 16.08 8.73 -21.17
N TRP A 262 16.85 9.76 -20.85
CA TRP A 262 16.68 10.56 -19.64
C TRP A 262 16.55 12.02 -20.04
N ALA A 263 15.45 12.65 -19.65
CA ALA A 263 15.11 14.01 -20.05
C ALA A 263 14.87 14.89 -18.82
N SER A 264 15.21 16.18 -18.91
CA SER A 264 14.93 17.14 -17.84
C SER A 264 13.43 17.18 -17.53
N CYS A 265 13.09 17.21 -16.24
CA CYS A 265 11.73 17.23 -15.75
C CYS A 265 11.63 17.98 -14.40
N SER A 266 10.42 18.11 -13.88
CA SER A 266 10.13 18.76 -12.59
C SER A 266 8.94 18.09 -11.90
N ASP A 267 8.61 18.51 -10.67
CA ASP A 267 7.44 18.02 -9.91
C ASP A 267 6.09 18.60 -10.40
N ALA A 268 6.09 19.36 -11.49
CA ALA A 268 4.86 19.86 -12.09
C ALA A 268 3.93 18.70 -12.49
N ALA A 269 2.63 18.90 -12.30
CA ALA A 269 1.62 17.93 -12.72
C ALA A 269 1.68 17.74 -14.24
N ILE A 270 1.72 16.49 -14.67
CA ILE A 270 1.72 16.09 -16.09
C ILE A 270 0.59 15.10 -16.34
N SER A 271 0.17 14.99 -17.62
CA SER A 271 -0.79 13.96 -18.02
C SER A 271 -0.20 12.56 -17.80
N LYS A 272 -1.05 11.58 -17.47
CA LYS A 272 -0.68 10.16 -17.46
C LYS A 272 -0.27 9.64 -18.84
N GLU A 273 -0.61 10.36 -19.92
CA GLU A 273 -0.19 10.08 -21.29
C GLU A 273 1.21 10.67 -21.63
N ASN A 274 1.96 11.11 -20.63
CA ASN A 274 3.29 11.67 -20.82
C ASN A 274 4.34 10.56 -20.96
N PRO A 275 5.29 10.66 -21.91
CA PRO A 275 6.44 9.76 -22.05
C PRO A 275 7.30 9.51 -20.81
N THR A 276 7.25 10.38 -19.80
CA THR A 276 7.97 10.19 -18.53
C THR A 276 7.17 9.44 -17.47
N PHE A 277 5.89 9.11 -17.73
CA PHE A 277 5.05 8.37 -16.79
C PHE A 277 5.39 6.87 -16.81
N TRP A 278 5.52 6.30 -15.62
CA TRP A 278 5.77 4.88 -15.38
C TRP A 278 4.80 4.34 -14.32
N ASN A 279 4.15 3.23 -14.65
CA ASN A 279 3.29 2.50 -13.74
C ASN A 279 4.11 1.47 -12.94
N VAL A 280 4.07 1.61 -11.62
CA VAL A 280 4.75 0.73 -10.65
C VAL A 280 3.80 -0.17 -9.85
N SER A 281 2.49 -0.15 -10.14
CA SER A 281 1.46 -0.89 -9.40
C SER A 281 1.57 -2.41 -9.49
N PHE A 282 2.51 -2.94 -10.29
CA PHE A 282 2.72 -4.37 -10.47
C PHE A 282 3.96 -4.92 -9.77
N GLN A 283 4.50 -4.15 -8.81
CA GLN A 283 5.66 -4.55 -8.01
C GLN A 283 5.27 -5.45 -6.84
N THR A 284 6.15 -6.39 -6.50
CA THR A 284 6.02 -7.29 -5.34
C THR A 284 7.38 -7.48 -4.68
N GLU A 285 7.43 -8.10 -3.50
CA GLU A 285 8.69 -8.41 -2.82
C GLU A 285 9.61 -9.34 -3.63
N GLU A 286 9.03 -10.20 -4.50
CA GLU A 286 9.78 -11.08 -5.41
C GLU A 286 10.21 -10.37 -6.71
N GLY A 287 9.82 -9.11 -6.85
CA GLY A 287 9.96 -8.30 -8.06
C GLY A 287 8.68 -8.23 -8.89
N GLY A 288 8.65 -7.31 -9.84
CA GLY A 288 7.51 -7.08 -10.70
C GLY A 288 7.83 -6.33 -11.98
N ILE A 289 6.78 -6.02 -12.74
CA ILE A 289 6.87 -5.29 -14.02
C ILE A 289 6.67 -3.80 -13.76
N ILE A 290 7.41 -2.99 -14.51
CA ILE A 290 7.18 -1.55 -14.64
C ILE A 290 6.79 -1.31 -16.10
N THR A 291 5.72 -0.54 -16.34
CA THR A 291 5.28 -0.21 -17.70
C THR A 291 5.25 1.29 -17.93
N ASP A 292 5.49 1.74 -19.15
CA ASP A 292 5.31 3.15 -19.50
C ASP A 292 3.82 3.53 -19.64
N TYR A 293 3.55 4.79 -19.96
CA TYR A 293 2.22 5.35 -20.23
C TYR A 293 1.38 4.61 -21.28
N LYS A 294 2.01 3.87 -22.21
CA LYS A 294 1.34 3.07 -23.25
C LYS A 294 1.27 1.58 -22.90
N GLY A 295 1.70 1.19 -21.70
CA GLY A 295 1.75 -0.21 -21.28
C GLY A 295 2.91 -1.01 -21.87
N ASN A 296 3.94 -0.35 -22.43
CA ASN A 296 5.16 -1.02 -22.86
C ASN A 296 5.98 -1.39 -21.62
N ALA A 297 6.51 -2.61 -21.55
CA ALA A 297 7.30 -3.05 -20.41
C ALA A 297 8.71 -2.48 -20.43
N LEU A 298 9.15 -2.01 -19.28
CA LEU A 298 10.56 -1.75 -18.99
C LEU A 298 11.34 -3.06 -19.07
N ARG A 299 12.54 -2.98 -19.64
CA ARG A 299 13.44 -4.11 -19.89
C ARG A 299 14.89 -3.68 -19.76
N VAL A 300 15.74 -4.64 -19.44
CA VAL A 300 17.21 -4.51 -19.52
C VAL A 300 17.79 -5.76 -20.19
N THR A 301 18.82 -5.58 -21.03
CA THR A 301 19.56 -6.70 -21.60
C THR A 301 20.57 -7.23 -20.59
N ARG A 302 20.57 -8.54 -20.31
CA ARG A 302 21.47 -9.17 -19.34
C ARG A 302 22.85 -9.53 -19.90
N TYR A 303 23.07 -9.40 -21.22
CA TYR A 303 24.36 -9.64 -21.90
C TYR A 303 24.55 -8.68 -23.10
N GLY A 304 25.71 -8.75 -23.76
CA GLY A 304 26.00 -7.99 -24.99
C GLY A 304 26.55 -6.57 -24.77
N SER A 305 26.77 -5.82 -25.86
CA SER A 305 27.42 -4.50 -25.81
C SER A 305 26.61 -3.41 -25.10
N ASN A 306 25.28 -3.56 -25.04
CA ASN A 306 24.37 -2.63 -24.36
C ASN A 306 23.85 -3.21 -23.05
N TRP A 307 24.60 -4.15 -22.48
CA TRP A 307 24.30 -4.77 -21.19
C TRP A 307 23.94 -3.71 -20.13
N GLY A 308 22.88 -3.98 -19.36
CA GLY A 308 22.42 -3.09 -18.29
C GLY A 308 21.76 -1.79 -18.73
N VAL A 309 21.62 -1.51 -20.03
CA VAL A 309 20.90 -0.34 -20.53
C VAL A 309 19.40 -0.65 -20.61
N ALA A 310 18.59 0.25 -20.05
CA ALA A 310 17.14 0.11 -20.03
C ALA A 310 16.49 0.46 -21.38
N TYR A 311 15.44 -0.27 -21.74
CA TYR A 311 14.60 -0.03 -22.92
C TYR A 311 13.15 -0.38 -22.61
N ALA A 312 12.23 0.17 -23.39
CA ALA A 312 10.80 -0.16 -23.31
C ALA A 312 10.39 -0.98 -24.53
N ALA A 313 9.50 -1.96 -24.34
CA ALA A 313 9.06 -2.85 -25.40
C ALA A 313 7.56 -3.13 -25.36
N LYS A 314 6.95 -3.21 -26.54
CA LYS A 314 5.55 -3.61 -26.69
C LYS A 314 5.34 -5.01 -26.11
N PRO A 315 4.22 -5.26 -25.41
CA PRO A 315 3.95 -6.57 -24.81
C PRO A 315 4.05 -7.74 -25.80
N ASP A 316 3.60 -7.57 -27.04
CA ASP A 316 3.62 -8.65 -28.06
C ASP A 316 5.03 -8.97 -28.58
N PHE A 317 5.97 -8.02 -28.43
CA PHE A 317 7.36 -8.23 -28.78
C PHE A 317 8.11 -9.01 -27.69
N VAL A 318 7.73 -8.82 -26.42
CA VAL A 318 8.47 -9.36 -25.27
C VAL A 318 8.61 -10.88 -25.29
N LYS A 319 7.57 -11.63 -25.69
CA LYS A 319 7.66 -13.10 -25.80
C LYS A 319 8.67 -13.59 -26.86
N LYS A 320 8.96 -12.75 -27.86
CA LYS A 320 9.86 -13.06 -28.98
C LYS A 320 11.27 -12.48 -28.77
N ASP A 321 11.42 -11.60 -27.79
CA ASP A 321 12.66 -10.88 -27.51
C ASP A 321 13.60 -11.73 -26.64
N THR A 322 14.41 -12.55 -27.30
CA THR A 322 15.37 -13.46 -26.67
C THR A 322 16.83 -12.98 -26.80
N LYS A 323 17.07 -11.93 -27.59
CA LYS A 323 18.43 -11.45 -27.88
C LYS A 323 19.06 -10.86 -26.62
N ASN A 324 20.24 -11.34 -26.24
CA ASN A 324 20.98 -10.94 -25.05
C ASN A 324 20.26 -11.24 -23.71
N SER A 325 19.37 -12.24 -23.73
CA SER A 325 18.64 -12.74 -22.55
C SER A 325 18.04 -11.61 -21.71
N PRO A 326 17.13 -10.77 -22.21
CA PRO A 326 16.61 -9.65 -21.44
C PRO A 326 15.80 -10.08 -20.22
N THR A 327 15.52 -9.14 -19.32
CA THR A 327 14.59 -9.31 -18.20
C THR A 327 13.68 -8.08 -18.05
N SER A 328 12.44 -8.33 -17.62
CA SER A 328 11.46 -7.32 -17.18
C SER A 328 11.12 -7.44 -15.69
N LEU A 329 11.79 -8.36 -14.98
CA LEU A 329 11.58 -8.57 -13.56
C LEU A 329 12.52 -7.65 -12.78
N PHE A 330 11.95 -6.64 -12.15
CA PHE A 330 12.68 -5.67 -11.35
C PHE A 330 12.32 -5.81 -9.87
N VAL A 331 13.28 -5.52 -9.00
CA VAL A 331 13.07 -5.40 -7.56
C VAL A 331 13.19 -3.92 -7.20
N VAL A 332 12.26 -3.43 -6.39
CA VAL A 332 12.22 -2.03 -5.94
C VAL A 332 12.41 -1.94 -4.43
N ASP A 333 12.64 -0.72 -3.94
CA ASP A 333 12.72 -0.47 -2.50
C ASP A 333 11.40 -0.81 -1.78
N LYS A 334 11.50 -1.26 -0.52
CA LYS A 334 10.33 -1.58 0.30
C LYS A 334 9.37 -0.41 0.43
N SER A 335 9.86 0.82 0.52
CA SER A 335 9.03 2.02 0.64
C SER A 335 8.11 2.20 -0.58
N LEU A 336 8.56 1.80 -1.77
CA LEU A 336 7.72 1.85 -2.98
C LEU A 336 6.65 0.76 -2.95
N LEU A 337 6.96 -0.44 -2.43
CA LEU A 337 5.97 -1.49 -2.19
C LEU A 337 4.91 -1.02 -1.18
N ASP A 338 5.34 -0.44 -0.06
CA ASP A 338 4.44 0.15 0.94
C ASP A 338 3.57 1.26 0.33
N TRP A 339 4.12 2.09 -0.55
CA TRP A 339 3.37 3.09 -1.30
C TRP A 339 2.29 2.49 -2.21
N THR A 340 2.64 1.48 -3.02
CA THR A 340 1.66 0.83 -3.90
C THR A 340 0.53 0.19 -3.09
N ARG A 341 0.88 -0.42 -1.95
CA ARG A 341 -0.08 -1.04 -1.03
C ARG A 341 -0.98 -0.04 -0.34
N TYR A 342 -0.43 1.11 0.09
CA TYR A 342 -1.21 2.24 0.62
C TYR A 342 -2.17 2.78 -0.43
N THR A 343 -1.69 2.98 -1.66
CA THR A 343 -2.53 3.44 -2.78
C THR A 343 -3.72 2.50 -3.00
N SER A 344 -3.48 1.19 -3.06
CA SER A 344 -4.54 0.21 -3.24
C SER A 344 -5.52 0.18 -2.06
N SER A 345 -5.04 0.35 -0.82
CA SER A 345 -5.91 0.45 0.37
C SER A 345 -6.80 1.71 0.31
N ASN A 346 -6.23 2.86 -0.06
CA ASN A 346 -6.99 4.11 -0.18
C ASN A 346 -8.05 4.04 -1.29
N LEU A 347 -7.74 3.39 -2.43
CA LEU A 347 -8.70 3.11 -3.51
C LEU A 347 -9.78 2.10 -3.10
N GLY A 348 -9.42 1.06 -2.34
CA GLY A 348 -10.32 0.03 -1.84
C GLY A 348 -11.19 0.48 -0.67
N LYS A 349 -10.89 1.65 -0.10
CA LYS A 349 -11.46 2.12 1.16
C LYS A 349 -11.23 1.09 2.28
N THR A 350 -9.99 0.60 2.38
CA THR A 350 -9.52 -0.39 3.37
C THR A 350 -8.30 0.07 4.18
N ASP A 351 -7.99 1.37 4.22
CA ASP A 351 -6.93 1.89 5.09
C ASP A 351 -7.23 1.60 6.56
N GLN A 352 -6.19 1.61 7.41
CA GLN A 352 -6.36 1.33 8.83
C GLN A 352 -6.76 2.57 9.64
N TYR A 353 -6.33 3.76 9.19
CA TYR A 353 -6.49 5.00 9.96
C TYR A 353 -7.02 6.14 9.09
N CYS A 354 -7.84 6.98 9.70
CA CYS A 354 -8.26 8.29 9.20
C CYS A 354 -8.72 9.12 10.41
N PRO A 355 -8.23 10.35 10.62
CA PRO A 355 -6.96 10.83 10.06
C PRO A 355 -5.79 9.92 10.50
N ALA A 356 -4.66 10.05 9.81
CA ALA A 356 -3.42 9.35 10.16
C ALA A 356 -2.92 9.76 11.57
N GLY A 357 -2.13 8.89 12.23
CA GLY A 357 -1.58 9.12 13.57
C GLY A 357 -2.48 8.76 14.75
N ASN A 358 -3.63 8.10 14.52
CA ASN A 358 -4.56 7.71 15.59
C ASN A 358 -4.10 6.42 16.27
N HIS A 359 -3.14 6.55 17.20
CA HIS A 359 -2.55 5.43 17.92
C HIS A 359 -3.38 4.90 19.11
N GLU A 360 -4.35 5.66 19.62
CA GLU A 360 -5.09 5.30 20.84
C GLU A 360 -5.92 4.02 20.65
N SER A 361 -6.26 3.66 19.41
CA SER A 361 -6.95 2.38 19.11
C SER A 361 -6.03 1.15 19.05
N ILE A 362 -4.71 1.33 18.96
CA ILE A 362 -3.73 0.27 18.66
C ILE A 362 -3.40 -0.59 19.89
N LEU A 363 -3.39 -0.02 21.09
CA LEU A 363 -3.13 -0.76 22.33
C LEU A 363 -4.28 -1.71 22.72
N HIS A 364 -5.50 -1.45 22.21
CA HIS A 364 -6.69 -2.25 22.54
C HIS A 364 -7.26 -3.08 21.37
N LYS A 365 -6.94 -2.78 20.10
CA LYS A 365 -7.23 -3.69 18.99
C LYS A 365 -6.15 -4.77 18.93
N ARG A 366 -6.36 -5.86 19.70
CA ARG A 366 -5.65 -7.15 19.56
C ARG A 366 -5.44 -7.43 18.07
N VAL A 367 -4.24 -7.87 17.68
CA VAL A 367 -4.01 -8.47 16.35
C VAL A 367 -4.96 -9.65 16.23
N LYS A 368 -6.15 -9.42 15.67
CA LYS A 368 -7.17 -10.46 15.55
C LYS A 368 -6.63 -11.45 14.52
N ARG A 369 -6.54 -12.72 14.92
CA ARG A 369 -6.63 -13.80 13.93
C ARG A 369 -7.88 -13.53 13.10
N THR A 370 -7.73 -13.68 11.79
CA THR A 370 -8.70 -13.36 10.75
C THR A 370 -10.07 -14.01 11.03
N LEU A 371 -10.08 -15.29 11.40
CA LEU A 371 -11.25 -15.97 11.96
C LEU A 371 -10.86 -16.73 13.24
N PRO A 372 -11.74 -16.77 14.26
CA PRO A 372 -11.44 -17.51 15.48
C PRO A 372 -11.47 -19.03 15.23
N PRO A 373 -10.70 -19.86 15.98
CA PRO A 373 -10.57 -21.30 15.71
C PRO A 373 -11.88 -22.10 15.78
N ASP A 374 -12.86 -21.58 16.51
CA ASP A 374 -14.20 -22.15 16.67
C ASP A 374 -15.19 -21.68 15.60
N PHE A 375 -14.80 -20.77 14.70
CA PHE A 375 -15.67 -20.28 13.63
C PHE A 375 -16.20 -21.42 12.75
N GLN A 376 -17.51 -21.42 12.54
CA GLN A 376 -18.22 -22.30 11.61
C GLN A 376 -19.15 -21.47 10.73
N LEU A 377 -19.42 -21.96 9.53
CA LEU A 377 -20.44 -21.36 8.67
C LEU A 377 -21.82 -21.71 9.22
N THR A 378 -22.51 -20.69 9.74
CA THR A 378 -23.93 -20.79 10.11
C THR A 378 -24.81 -20.81 8.86
N GLU A 379 -26.07 -21.20 9.00
CA GLU A 379 -27.07 -21.13 7.92
C GLU A 379 -27.16 -19.72 7.30
N ALA A 380 -27.04 -18.67 8.11
CA ALA A 380 -27.03 -17.29 7.62
C ALA A 380 -25.80 -17.02 6.74
N TRP A 381 -24.61 -17.48 7.16
CA TRP A 381 -23.40 -17.36 6.36
C TRP A 381 -23.49 -18.15 5.06
N ILE A 382 -24.03 -19.37 5.09
CA ILE A 382 -24.22 -20.18 3.88
C ILE A 382 -25.16 -19.47 2.89
N ARG A 383 -26.26 -18.86 3.37
CA ARG A 383 -27.15 -18.02 2.53
C ARG A 383 -26.42 -16.84 1.92
N ARG A 384 -25.62 -16.14 2.71
CA ARG A 384 -24.85 -15.00 2.21
C ARG A 384 -23.85 -15.39 1.13
N LEU A 385 -23.09 -16.46 1.36
CA LEU A 385 -22.14 -16.97 0.36
C LEU A 385 -22.85 -17.44 -0.91
N TYR A 386 -24.04 -18.03 -0.79
CA TYR A 386 -24.89 -18.40 -1.92
C TYR A 386 -25.35 -17.18 -2.73
N GLU A 387 -25.74 -16.08 -2.09
CA GLU A 387 -26.09 -14.83 -2.78
C GLU A 387 -24.92 -14.26 -3.60
N ILE A 388 -23.70 -14.31 -3.03
CA ILE A 388 -22.49 -13.88 -3.74
C ILE A 388 -22.21 -14.80 -4.94
N ALA A 389 -22.26 -16.12 -4.74
CA ALA A 389 -21.98 -17.12 -5.77
C ALA A 389 -22.97 -17.07 -6.94
N ARG A 390 -24.18 -16.53 -6.71
CA ARG A 390 -25.26 -16.40 -7.71
C ARG A 390 -25.25 -15.13 -8.54
N THR A 391 -24.28 -14.25 -8.31
CA THR A 391 -24.02 -13.16 -9.27
C THR A 391 -23.59 -13.74 -10.63
N ASP A 392 -23.99 -13.11 -11.74
CA ASP A 392 -23.86 -13.67 -13.09
C ASP A 392 -22.39 -13.92 -13.46
N SER A 393 -22.12 -15.15 -13.93
CA SER A 393 -20.82 -15.62 -14.37
C SER A 393 -20.57 -15.43 -15.86
N ASN A 394 -21.58 -15.03 -16.66
CA ASN A 394 -21.47 -14.92 -18.11
C ASN A 394 -20.72 -13.67 -18.61
N SER A 395 -20.20 -12.85 -17.70
CA SER A 395 -19.34 -11.73 -18.06
C SER A 395 -18.01 -12.23 -18.63
N ARG A 396 -17.90 -12.24 -19.96
CA ARG A 396 -16.66 -12.49 -20.71
C ARG A 396 -15.64 -11.33 -20.61
N MET A 397 -15.88 -10.32 -19.78
CA MET A 397 -14.94 -9.21 -19.61
C MET A 397 -13.72 -9.70 -18.81
N ALA A 398 -12.57 -9.80 -19.48
CA ALA A 398 -11.31 -10.19 -18.87
C ALA A 398 -10.80 -9.08 -17.91
N ARG A 399 -11.14 -9.23 -16.63
CA ARG A 399 -10.69 -8.37 -15.53
C ARG A 399 -10.00 -9.24 -14.48
N GLY A 400 -8.71 -9.02 -14.28
CA GLY A 400 -7.87 -9.88 -13.44
C GLY A 400 -7.86 -11.35 -13.90
N VAL A 401 -7.24 -12.23 -13.10
CA VAL A 401 -7.30 -13.67 -13.36
C VAL A 401 -8.67 -14.23 -12.99
N CYS A 402 -9.16 -15.22 -13.73
CA CYS A 402 -10.38 -15.98 -13.41
C CYS A 402 -11.68 -15.15 -13.36
N GLY A 403 -11.65 -13.85 -13.70
CA GLY A 403 -12.82 -12.98 -13.86
C GLY A 403 -13.76 -13.01 -12.64
N VAL A 404 -15.03 -13.37 -12.88
CA VAL A 404 -16.10 -13.32 -11.86
C VAL A 404 -15.80 -14.22 -10.66
N CYS A 405 -15.28 -15.43 -10.85
CA CYS A 405 -15.04 -16.33 -9.72
C CYS A 405 -13.96 -15.80 -8.76
N MET A 406 -12.98 -15.04 -9.27
CA MET A 406 -11.98 -14.37 -8.44
C MET A 406 -12.59 -13.21 -7.63
N LEU A 407 -13.38 -12.36 -8.27
CA LEU A 407 -14.05 -11.25 -7.60
C LEU A 407 -15.03 -11.76 -6.52
N GLN A 408 -15.79 -12.81 -6.82
CA GLN A 408 -16.66 -13.47 -5.83
C GLN A 408 -15.85 -14.07 -4.68
N ALA A 409 -14.77 -14.80 -4.97
CA ALA A 409 -13.92 -15.39 -3.94
C ALA A 409 -13.35 -14.33 -2.99
N LEU A 410 -12.85 -13.21 -3.52
CA LEU A 410 -12.34 -12.11 -2.71
C LEU A 410 -13.43 -11.40 -1.92
N GLN A 411 -14.64 -11.23 -2.46
CA GLN A 411 -15.78 -10.71 -1.67
C GLN A 411 -16.15 -11.65 -0.53
N MET A 412 -16.22 -12.96 -0.78
CA MET A 412 -16.51 -13.95 0.27
C MET A 412 -15.45 -13.91 1.37
N ILE A 413 -14.16 -13.85 1.00
CA ILE A 413 -13.07 -13.71 1.97
C ILE A 413 -13.23 -12.40 2.75
N ALA A 414 -13.38 -11.27 2.07
CA ALA A 414 -13.48 -9.96 2.70
C ALA A 414 -14.66 -9.88 3.68
N GLU A 415 -15.84 -10.37 3.30
CA GLU A 415 -17.02 -10.34 4.18
C GLU A 415 -16.88 -11.28 5.38
N LEU A 416 -16.34 -12.49 5.19
CA LEU A 416 -16.03 -13.38 6.31
C LEU A 416 -15.05 -12.71 7.27
N GLN A 417 -14.02 -12.05 6.75
CA GLN A 417 -13.04 -11.36 7.58
C GLN A 417 -13.63 -10.20 8.38
N GLU A 418 -14.35 -9.32 7.69
CA GLU A 418 -14.88 -8.09 8.26
C GLU A 418 -16.02 -8.37 9.26
N TYR A 419 -16.93 -9.28 8.91
CA TYR A 419 -18.21 -9.40 9.60
C TYR A 419 -18.40 -10.70 10.39
N HIS A 420 -17.41 -11.60 10.51
CA HIS A 420 -17.56 -12.88 11.23
C HIS A 420 -18.16 -12.74 12.64
N SER A 421 -17.84 -11.66 13.37
CA SER A 421 -18.33 -11.42 14.73
C SER A 421 -19.73 -10.78 14.80
N GLN A 422 -20.21 -10.18 13.72
CA GLN A 422 -21.50 -9.47 13.68
C GLN A 422 -22.57 -10.23 12.89
N GLY A 423 -22.17 -11.27 12.14
CA GLY A 423 -23.01 -12.00 11.20
C GLY A 423 -22.91 -11.42 9.79
N PRO A 424 -23.44 -12.13 8.78
CA PRO A 424 -23.33 -11.73 7.38
C PRO A 424 -24.12 -10.44 7.07
N LEU A 425 -23.65 -9.70 6.07
CA LEU A 425 -24.39 -8.59 5.48
C LEU A 425 -25.77 -9.04 4.97
N GLN A 426 -26.79 -8.22 5.18
CA GLN A 426 -28.15 -8.48 4.72
C GLN A 426 -28.43 -7.91 3.32
N SER A 427 -27.61 -6.97 2.85
CA SER A 427 -27.70 -6.34 1.54
C SER A 427 -26.37 -5.71 1.14
N GLY A 428 -26.24 -5.31 -0.12
CA GLY A 428 -25.01 -4.70 -0.64
C GLY A 428 -23.86 -5.70 -0.72
N GLY A 429 -22.65 -5.28 -0.35
CA GLY A 429 -21.48 -6.16 -0.28
C GLY A 429 -20.17 -5.40 -0.16
N TYR A 430 -19.08 -6.12 0.06
CA TYR A 430 -17.78 -5.50 0.36
C TYR A 430 -17.20 -4.71 -0.83
N PHE A 431 -17.07 -5.35 -2.00
CA PHE A 431 -16.58 -4.75 -3.24
C PHE A 431 -17.70 -4.41 -4.21
N PHE A 432 -18.73 -5.26 -4.28
CA PHE A 432 -19.88 -5.09 -5.17
C PHE A 432 -21.18 -5.42 -4.45
N ASN A 433 -22.27 -4.83 -4.91
CA ASN A 433 -23.60 -5.15 -4.42
C ASN A 433 -24.02 -6.51 -4.99
N THR A 434 -24.31 -7.48 -4.12
CA THR A 434 -24.81 -8.78 -4.56
C THR A 434 -26.22 -8.67 -5.10
N ALA A 435 -26.41 -9.09 -6.36
CA ALA A 435 -27.71 -9.24 -6.97
C ALA A 435 -27.71 -10.51 -7.85
N PRO A 436 -28.74 -11.37 -7.75
CA PRO A 436 -28.78 -12.63 -8.49
C PRO A 436 -28.74 -12.36 -9.99
N ASN A 437 -27.99 -13.18 -10.73
CA ASN A 437 -27.87 -13.10 -12.18
C ASN A 437 -27.48 -11.71 -12.70
N THR A 438 -26.74 -10.94 -11.89
CA THR A 438 -26.21 -9.62 -12.27
C THR A 438 -24.69 -9.68 -12.32
N ASN A 439 -24.08 -9.09 -13.37
CA ASN A 439 -22.63 -9.04 -13.51
C ASN A 439 -22.01 -8.21 -12.36
N PRO A 440 -21.21 -8.82 -11.47
CA PRO A 440 -20.68 -8.12 -10.29
C PRO A 440 -19.71 -7.00 -10.65
N PHE A 441 -19.08 -7.06 -11.83
CA PHE A 441 -18.16 -6.01 -12.28
C PHE A 441 -18.85 -4.68 -12.61
N ILE A 442 -20.15 -4.67 -12.89
CA ILE A 442 -20.88 -3.41 -13.09
C ILE A 442 -20.92 -2.63 -11.78
N SER A 443 -21.33 -3.28 -10.70
CA SER A 443 -21.36 -2.65 -9.38
C SER A 443 -19.95 -2.36 -8.86
N PHE A 444 -18.98 -3.27 -9.10
CA PHE A 444 -17.59 -3.05 -8.71
C PHE A 444 -17.00 -1.81 -9.41
N GLY A 445 -17.12 -1.71 -10.75
CA GLY A 445 -16.59 -0.57 -11.50
C GLY A 445 -17.26 0.77 -11.17
N GLN A 446 -18.52 0.74 -10.70
CA GLN A 446 -19.20 1.94 -10.19
C GLN A 446 -18.69 2.37 -8.82
N ARG A 447 -18.37 1.41 -7.94
CA ARG A 447 -17.94 1.69 -6.55
C ARG A 447 -16.44 1.93 -6.42
N HIS A 448 -15.65 1.27 -7.27
CA HIS A 448 -14.18 1.25 -7.26
C HIS A 448 -13.61 1.32 -8.69
N PRO A 449 -13.87 2.42 -9.44
CA PRO A 449 -13.52 2.52 -10.86
C PRO A 449 -12.02 2.36 -11.15
N ASP A 450 -11.15 2.88 -10.27
CA ASP A 450 -9.71 2.79 -10.44
C ASP A 450 -9.16 1.40 -10.11
N LEU A 451 -9.76 0.68 -9.16
CA LEU A 451 -9.43 -0.74 -8.95
C LEU A 451 -9.94 -1.61 -10.12
N ASP A 452 -11.10 -1.31 -10.71
CA ASP A 452 -11.57 -1.99 -11.92
C ASP A 452 -10.60 -1.81 -13.08
N ARG A 453 -10.12 -0.58 -13.30
CA ARG A 453 -9.09 -0.30 -14.31
C ARG A 453 -7.79 -1.06 -14.02
N LEU A 454 -7.35 -1.07 -12.76
CA LEU A 454 -6.15 -1.80 -12.35
C LEU A 454 -6.27 -3.31 -12.62
N LEU A 455 -7.43 -3.93 -12.39
CA LEU A 455 -7.63 -5.35 -12.73
C LEU A 455 -7.61 -5.61 -14.24
N VAL A 456 -8.13 -4.68 -15.05
CA VAL A 456 -8.00 -4.74 -16.53
C VAL A 456 -6.54 -4.66 -16.93
N ASP A 457 -5.78 -3.74 -16.36
CA ASP A 457 -4.37 -3.53 -16.68
C ASP A 457 -3.50 -4.70 -16.23
N ILE A 458 -3.72 -5.24 -15.03
CA ILE A 458 -3.07 -6.47 -14.54
C ILE A 458 -3.22 -7.59 -15.56
N TYR A 459 -4.46 -7.85 -16.02
CA TYR A 459 -4.71 -8.91 -17.01
C TYR A 459 -3.99 -8.62 -18.33
N ARG A 460 -4.17 -7.42 -18.90
CA ARG A 460 -3.62 -7.03 -20.21
C ARG A 460 -2.10 -7.06 -20.25
N VAL A 461 -1.45 -6.62 -19.18
CA VAL A 461 0.00 -6.63 -19.04
C VAL A 461 0.44 -8.07 -18.85
N PHE A 462 0.07 -8.72 -17.74
CA PHE A 462 0.73 -9.95 -17.30
C PHE A 462 0.40 -11.20 -18.13
N GLU A 463 -0.77 -11.32 -18.77
CA GLU A 463 -1.06 -12.42 -19.73
C GLU A 463 0.01 -12.49 -20.85
N ARG A 464 0.63 -11.35 -21.15
CA ARG A 464 1.64 -11.22 -22.21
C ARG A 464 3.08 -11.39 -21.70
N PHE A 465 3.32 -11.31 -20.40
CA PHE A 465 4.66 -11.39 -19.81
C PHE A 465 4.93 -12.69 -19.06
N PHE A 466 3.90 -13.31 -18.47
CA PHE A 466 4.03 -14.52 -17.68
C PHE A 466 3.00 -15.56 -18.09
N ASP A 467 3.41 -16.82 -18.11
CA ASP A 467 2.51 -17.96 -18.42
C ASP A 467 1.70 -18.43 -17.21
N THR A 468 1.76 -17.73 -16.05
CA THR A 468 1.15 -18.21 -14.81
C THR A 468 -0.04 -17.35 -14.35
N ASN A 469 -1.24 -17.95 -14.40
CA ASN A 469 -2.45 -17.46 -13.71
C ASN A 469 -2.21 -17.15 -12.22
N TYR A 470 -1.19 -17.79 -11.65
CA TYR A 470 -0.81 -17.65 -10.27
C TYR A 470 -0.34 -16.24 -9.88
N THR A 471 0.63 -15.66 -10.62
CA THR A 471 1.14 -14.31 -10.33
C THR A 471 0.04 -13.26 -10.47
N LEU A 472 -0.79 -13.40 -11.51
CA LEU A 472 -1.96 -12.55 -11.73
C LEU A 472 -2.94 -12.60 -10.55
N GLY A 473 -3.20 -13.78 -10.00
CA GLY A 473 -4.08 -13.94 -8.86
C GLY A 473 -3.52 -13.36 -7.57
N TYR A 474 -2.20 -13.48 -7.36
CA TYR A 474 -1.53 -12.81 -6.24
C TYR A 474 -1.64 -11.29 -6.34
N LEU A 475 -1.34 -10.70 -7.52
CA LEU A 475 -1.48 -9.26 -7.73
C LEU A 475 -2.93 -8.78 -7.57
N SER A 476 -3.90 -9.56 -8.05
CA SER A 476 -5.32 -9.25 -7.89
C SER A 476 -5.73 -9.26 -6.40
N ALA A 477 -5.29 -10.27 -5.64
CA ALA A 477 -5.53 -10.36 -4.21
C ALA A 477 -4.85 -9.23 -3.43
N MET A 478 -3.61 -8.89 -3.79
CA MET A 478 -2.85 -7.83 -3.12
C MET A 478 -3.38 -6.43 -3.38
N ASN A 479 -4.03 -6.19 -4.52
CA ASN A 479 -4.64 -4.90 -4.83
C ASN A 479 -6.06 -4.75 -4.30
N LEU A 480 -6.83 -5.84 -4.18
CA LEU A 480 -8.20 -5.78 -3.64
C LEU A 480 -8.25 -5.97 -2.13
N LEU A 481 -7.34 -6.75 -1.56
CA LEU A 481 -7.19 -6.95 -0.12
C LEU A 481 -5.76 -6.57 0.35
N PRO A 482 -5.33 -5.33 0.09
CA PRO A 482 -4.01 -4.81 0.46
C PRO A 482 -3.83 -4.64 1.95
N GLN A 483 -4.85 -4.78 2.80
CA GLN A 483 -4.69 -4.70 4.25
C GLN A 483 -4.14 -6.01 4.86
N TYR A 484 -4.14 -7.12 4.11
CA TYR A 484 -3.68 -8.44 4.59
C TYR A 484 -2.36 -8.89 3.96
N GLU A 485 -1.52 -9.57 4.74
CA GLU A 485 -0.42 -10.36 4.20
C GLU A 485 -0.99 -11.57 3.43
N TRP A 486 -0.36 -11.95 2.31
CA TRP A 486 -0.76 -13.13 1.55
C TRP A 486 0.41 -14.12 1.44
N GLY A 487 0.31 -15.21 2.19
CA GLY A 487 1.27 -16.32 2.14
C GLY A 487 1.09 -17.13 0.86
N ARG A 488 2.17 -17.32 0.10
CA ARG A 488 2.11 -17.88 -1.25
C ARG A 488 2.69 -19.30 -1.31
N THR A 489 2.08 -20.17 -2.12
CA THR A 489 2.69 -21.44 -2.54
C THR A 489 3.03 -21.41 -4.02
N ARG A 490 4.03 -22.18 -4.47
CA ARG A 490 4.18 -22.44 -5.91
C ARG A 490 2.92 -23.10 -6.49
N GLU A 491 2.83 -23.13 -7.82
CA GLU A 491 1.85 -23.97 -8.52
C GLU A 491 2.25 -25.46 -8.42
N PHE A 492 1.29 -26.29 -8.03
CA PHE A 492 1.39 -27.74 -7.98
C PHE A 492 0.73 -28.29 -9.25
N THR A 493 1.48 -29.02 -10.06
CA THR A 493 1.05 -29.49 -11.40
C THR A 493 0.85 -31.00 -11.47
N THR A 494 1.16 -31.73 -10.40
CA THR A 494 0.93 -33.18 -10.31
C THR A 494 -0.08 -33.53 -9.21
N MET A 495 -0.87 -34.58 -9.43
CA MET A 495 -1.88 -35.00 -8.45
C MET A 495 -1.27 -35.47 -7.12
N SER A 496 -0.02 -35.96 -7.13
CA SER A 496 0.71 -36.31 -5.91
C SER A 496 1.00 -35.08 -5.05
N GLU A 497 1.51 -34.02 -5.66
CA GLU A 497 1.78 -32.75 -4.99
C GLU A 497 0.49 -32.10 -4.50
N ILE A 498 -0.56 -32.08 -5.35
CA ILE A 498 -1.88 -31.55 -4.98
C ILE A 498 -2.44 -32.28 -3.75
N ARG A 499 -2.38 -33.62 -3.73
CA ARG A 499 -2.81 -34.42 -2.57
C ARG A 499 -2.00 -34.12 -1.32
N SER A 500 -0.68 -33.98 -1.47
CA SER A 500 0.21 -33.61 -0.36
C SER A 500 -0.15 -32.24 0.21
N HIS A 501 -0.38 -31.25 -0.67
CA HIS A 501 -0.76 -29.91 -0.26
C HIS A 501 -2.11 -29.87 0.45
N ILE A 502 -3.13 -30.54 -0.09
CA ILE A 502 -4.45 -30.61 0.56
C ILE A 502 -4.35 -31.27 1.96
N ARG A 503 -3.49 -32.28 2.15
CA ARG A 503 -3.22 -32.84 3.49
C ARG A 503 -2.64 -31.80 4.43
N ALA A 504 -1.73 -30.95 3.96
CA ALA A 504 -1.19 -29.84 4.75
C ALA A 504 -2.27 -28.81 5.12
N LEU A 505 -3.21 -28.51 4.21
CA LEU A 505 -4.36 -27.65 4.51
C LEU A 505 -5.28 -28.27 5.58
N ILE A 506 -5.54 -29.58 5.52
CA ILE A 506 -6.33 -30.30 6.55
C ILE A 506 -5.63 -30.25 7.92
N ALA A 507 -4.31 -30.43 7.93
CA ALA A 507 -3.49 -30.40 9.14
C ALA A 507 -3.30 -28.98 9.72
N SER A 508 -3.65 -27.94 8.95
CA SER A 508 -3.52 -26.55 9.39
C SER A 508 -4.52 -26.21 10.51
N PRO A 509 -4.20 -25.23 11.38
CA PRO A 509 -5.10 -24.79 12.44
C PRO A 509 -6.46 -24.30 11.91
N PRO A 510 -7.57 -24.57 12.63
CA PRO A 510 -8.86 -23.92 12.38
C PRO A 510 -8.79 -22.39 12.40
N GLY A 511 -9.62 -21.76 11.56
CA GLY A 511 -9.67 -20.31 11.35
C GLY A 511 -8.84 -19.82 10.16
N ASN A 512 -8.00 -20.68 9.56
CA ASN A 512 -7.27 -20.32 8.35
C ASN A 512 -8.19 -20.29 7.12
N ILE A 513 -7.96 -19.30 6.24
CA ILE A 513 -8.63 -19.18 4.95
C ILE A 513 -7.59 -19.00 3.85
N TRP A 514 -7.82 -19.65 2.71
CA TRP A 514 -6.99 -19.53 1.53
C TRP A 514 -7.84 -19.13 0.34
N LEU A 515 -7.31 -18.27 -0.52
CA LEU A 515 -7.76 -18.17 -1.90
C LEU A 515 -7.03 -19.25 -2.71
N VAL A 516 -7.78 -20.10 -3.39
CA VAL A 516 -7.25 -21.20 -4.22
C VAL A 516 -7.46 -20.87 -5.67
N LEU A 517 -6.38 -20.92 -6.44
CA LEU A 517 -6.40 -20.79 -7.90
C LEU A 517 -6.10 -22.15 -8.49
N MET A 518 -6.92 -22.57 -9.43
CA MET A 518 -6.81 -23.88 -10.04
C MET A 518 -6.97 -23.84 -11.55
N THR A 519 -6.33 -24.81 -12.21
CA THR A 519 -6.51 -25.08 -13.63
C THR A 519 -7.10 -26.46 -13.81
N MET A 520 -8.02 -26.56 -14.76
CA MET A 520 -8.77 -27.77 -15.04
C MET A 520 -8.85 -28.04 -16.54
N VAL A 521 -9.02 -29.31 -16.88
CA VAL A 521 -9.44 -29.75 -18.21
C VAL A 521 -10.86 -30.30 -18.09
N HIS A 522 -11.77 -29.73 -18.87
CA HIS A 522 -13.17 -30.16 -18.94
C HIS A 522 -13.31 -31.39 -19.84
N SER A 523 -14.45 -32.09 -19.75
CA SER A 523 -14.72 -33.31 -20.53
C SER A 523 -14.67 -33.11 -22.05
N ASP A 524 -14.87 -31.89 -22.53
CA ASP A 524 -14.76 -31.50 -23.94
C ASP A 524 -13.31 -31.19 -24.38
N GLY A 525 -12.33 -31.36 -23.47
CA GLY A 525 -10.91 -31.09 -23.70
C GLY A 525 -10.50 -29.64 -23.52
N THR A 526 -11.44 -28.72 -23.25
CA THR A 526 -11.12 -27.31 -23.02
C THR A 526 -10.43 -27.11 -21.66
N ARG A 527 -9.54 -26.12 -21.58
CA ARG A 527 -8.87 -25.74 -20.34
C ARG A 527 -9.58 -24.55 -19.70
N GLY A 528 -9.80 -24.63 -18.39
CA GLY A 528 -10.42 -23.58 -17.59
C GLY A 528 -9.58 -23.22 -16.37
N GLY A 529 -9.63 -21.94 -15.98
CA GLY A 529 -9.14 -21.45 -14.69
C GLY A 529 -10.31 -21.21 -13.74
N HIS A 530 -10.13 -21.45 -12.45
CA HIS A 530 -11.15 -21.17 -11.44
C HIS A 530 -10.53 -20.69 -10.12
N ALA A 531 -11.32 -19.94 -9.35
CA ALA A 531 -10.90 -19.37 -8.07
C ALA A 531 -11.98 -19.59 -7.00
N VAL A 532 -11.59 -20.14 -5.86
CA VAL A 532 -12.48 -20.39 -4.72
C VAL A 532 -11.78 -20.14 -3.40
N PRO A 533 -12.49 -19.71 -2.34
CA PRO A 533 -11.95 -19.78 -0.98
C PRO A 533 -11.98 -21.21 -0.44
N ILE A 534 -10.97 -21.59 0.34
CA ILE A 534 -11.02 -22.74 1.26
C ILE A 534 -10.95 -22.21 2.69
N LEU A 535 -11.90 -22.62 3.53
CA LEU A 535 -11.91 -22.35 4.97
C LEU A 535 -11.57 -23.62 5.75
N ARG A 536 -10.62 -23.52 6.69
CA ARG A 536 -10.37 -24.56 7.70
C ARG A 536 -11.23 -24.29 8.93
N THR A 537 -12.28 -25.09 9.13
CA THR A 537 -13.09 -25.08 10.36
C THR A 537 -12.55 -26.10 11.35
N SER A 538 -13.14 -26.26 12.54
CA SER A 538 -12.79 -27.38 13.43
C SER A 538 -13.19 -28.76 12.87
N GLN A 539 -14.22 -28.82 12.01
CA GLN A 539 -14.80 -30.07 11.48
C GLN A 539 -14.12 -30.57 10.20
N GLY A 540 -13.44 -29.70 9.45
CA GLY A 540 -12.76 -30.07 8.22
C GLY A 540 -12.40 -28.85 7.36
N LEU A 541 -12.10 -29.11 6.09
CA LEU A 541 -12.04 -28.07 5.07
C LEU A 541 -13.42 -27.85 4.46
N VAL A 542 -13.74 -26.60 4.19
CA VAL A 542 -14.90 -26.18 3.40
C VAL A 542 -14.39 -25.50 2.14
N VAL A 543 -14.74 -26.05 0.98
CA VAL A 543 -14.52 -25.41 -0.32
C VAL A 543 -15.72 -24.53 -0.60
N ILE A 544 -15.54 -23.21 -0.59
CA ILE A 544 -16.64 -22.26 -0.77
C ILE A 544 -16.83 -22.03 -2.27
N ALA A 545 -17.85 -22.65 -2.85
CA ALA A 545 -18.09 -22.61 -4.28
C ALA A 545 -18.41 -21.19 -4.78
N THR A 546 -17.83 -20.81 -5.93
CA THR A 546 -18.12 -19.59 -6.69
C THR A 546 -18.82 -19.95 -8.01
N THR A 547 -19.44 -18.97 -8.67
CA THR A 547 -20.13 -19.11 -9.97
C THR A 547 -21.23 -20.16 -9.99
N MET A 548 -22.05 -20.19 -8.95
CA MET A 548 -23.15 -21.14 -8.76
C MET A 548 -24.52 -20.54 -9.14
N ALA A 549 -24.58 -19.77 -10.23
CA ALA A 549 -25.76 -19.00 -10.65
C ALA A 549 -27.03 -19.85 -10.79
N THR A 550 -26.90 -21.09 -11.27
CA THR A 550 -28.01 -22.02 -11.53
C THR A 550 -28.27 -23.02 -10.39
N ALA A 551 -27.40 -23.10 -9.39
CA ALA A 551 -27.58 -24.05 -8.29
C ALA A 551 -28.70 -23.57 -7.35
N THR A 552 -29.43 -24.52 -6.78
CA THR A 552 -30.36 -24.27 -5.69
C THR A 552 -29.60 -24.01 -4.38
N PHE A 553 -30.29 -23.39 -3.42
CA PHE A 553 -29.71 -23.16 -2.10
C PHE A 553 -29.32 -24.48 -1.41
N GLU A 554 -30.12 -25.53 -1.61
CA GLU A 554 -29.88 -26.85 -1.03
C GLU A 554 -28.64 -27.53 -1.59
N GLU A 555 -28.43 -27.44 -2.90
CA GLU A 555 -27.21 -27.93 -3.56
C GLU A 555 -25.98 -27.16 -3.06
N TYR A 556 -26.08 -25.83 -2.97
CA TYR A 556 -25.00 -25.00 -2.46
C TYR A 556 -24.66 -25.33 -1.00
N ARG A 557 -25.69 -25.44 -0.15
CA ARG A 557 -25.54 -25.83 1.25
C ARG A 557 -24.88 -27.20 1.40
N ALA A 558 -25.26 -28.17 0.57
CA ALA A 558 -24.63 -29.48 0.59
C ALA A 558 -23.15 -29.43 0.17
N ALA A 559 -22.79 -28.57 -0.79
CA ALA A 559 -21.41 -28.40 -1.26
C ALA A 559 -20.49 -27.80 -0.18
N LEU A 560 -21.02 -26.96 0.72
CA LEU A 560 -20.28 -26.30 1.80
C LEU A 560 -20.10 -27.17 3.06
N ARG A 561 -20.45 -28.46 3.01
CA ARG A 561 -20.25 -29.37 4.15
C ARG A 561 -18.76 -29.57 4.45
N PRO A 562 -18.29 -29.31 5.69
CA PRO A 562 -16.91 -29.56 6.08
C PRO A 562 -16.51 -31.03 5.91
N THR A 563 -15.30 -31.28 5.42
CA THR A 563 -14.79 -32.65 5.29
C THR A 563 -13.27 -32.71 5.45
N THR A 564 -12.78 -33.86 5.94
CA THR A 564 -11.36 -34.24 5.96
C THR A 564 -11.05 -35.31 4.91
N ASN A 565 -12.05 -35.74 4.13
CA ASN A 565 -11.87 -36.72 3.08
C ASN A 565 -11.18 -36.06 1.88
N LEU A 566 -9.91 -36.42 1.67
CA LEU A 566 -9.06 -35.89 0.61
C LEU A 566 -9.70 -35.92 -0.78
N GLU A 567 -10.31 -37.05 -1.14
CA GLU A 567 -10.91 -37.22 -2.47
C GLU A 567 -12.22 -36.43 -2.61
N GLN A 568 -12.97 -36.24 -1.52
CA GLN A 568 -14.12 -35.35 -1.53
C GLN A 568 -13.70 -33.89 -1.71
N ILE A 569 -12.60 -33.44 -1.09
CA ILE A 569 -12.08 -32.08 -1.26
C ILE A 569 -11.67 -31.85 -2.71
N ILE A 570 -10.95 -32.80 -3.32
CA ILE A 570 -10.56 -32.72 -4.74
C ILE A 570 -11.80 -32.69 -5.65
N ARG A 571 -12.83 -33.49 -5.34
CA ARG A 571 -14.11 -33.44 -6.08
C ARG A 571 -14.80 -32.07 -5.95
N ASN A 572 -14.83 -31.50 -4.76
CA ASN A 572 -15.43 -30.19 -4.52
C ASN A 572 -14.67 -29.06 -5.25
N LEU A 573 -13.34 -29.17 -5.37
CA LEU A 573 -12.53 -28.19 -6.10
C LEU A 573 -12.78 -28.22 -7.61
N ARG A 574 -12.80 -29.42 -8.21
CA ARG A 574 -12.88 -29.54 -9.68
C ARG A 574 -14.30 -29.46 -10.25
N GLY A 575 -15.32 -29.67 -9.42
CA GLY A 575 -16.71 -29.84 -9.88
C GLY A 575 -16.94 -31.13 -10.68
N PRO A 576 -18.16 -31.35 -11.21
CA PRO A 576 -18.45 -32.49 -12.05
C PRO A 576 -17.73 -32.39 -13.41
N ASN A 577 -17.38 -33.53 -14.01
CA ASN A 577 -16.88 -33.65 -15.39
C ASN A 577 -15.61 -32.85 -15.74
N SER A 578 -14.77 -32.55 -14.74
CA SER A 578 -13.49 -31.87 -14.95
C SER A 578 -12.35 -32.60 -14.23
N ILE A 579 -11.14 -32.44 -14.75
CA ILE A 579 -9.91 -32.97 -14.16
C ILE A 579 -9.06 -31.80 -13.68
N LEU A 580 -8.68 -31.81 -12.40
CA LEU A 580 -7.78 -30.83 -11.82
C LEU A 580 -6.35 -31.09 -12.33
N THR A 581 -5.76 -30.11 -13.01
CA THR A 581 -4.41 -30.19 -13.58
C THR A 581 -3.40 -29.27 -12.89
N GLY A 582 -3.87 -28.27 -12.15
CA GLY A 582 -3.00 -27.37 -11.40
C GLY A 582 -3.73 -26.79 -10.19
N LEU A 583 -2.98 -26.56 -9.11
CA LEU A 583 -3.49 -25.95 -7.88
C LEU A 583 -2.43 -25.05 -7.26
N SER A 584 -2.85 -23.92 -6.73
CA SER A 584 -2.01 -23.04 -5.93
C SER A 584 -2.87 -22.33 -4.88
N THR A 585 -2.26 -21.92 -3.78
CA THR A 585 -2.98 -21.28 -2.68
C THR A 585 -2.30 -19.99 -2.24
N LEU A 586 -3.13 -19.00 -1.91
CA LEU A 586 -2.77 -17.76 -1.26
C LEU A 586 -3.44 -17.76 0.11
N GLN A 587 -2.65 -18.01 1.16
CA GLN A 587 -3.11 -17.98 2.54
C GLN A 587 -3.32 -16.54 2.97
N LEU A 588 -4.51 -16.23 3.47
CA LEU A 588 -4.75 -14.94 4.09
C LEU A 588 -4.05 -14.91 5.46
N GLY A 589 -3.07 -14.04 5.59
CA GLY A 589 -2.28 -13.83 6.80
C GLY A 589 -2.93 -12.82 7.74
N ARG A 590 -2.08 -12.20 8.58
CA ARG A 590 -2.47 -11.12 9.48
C ARG A 590 -2.65 -9.79 8.72
N PHE A 591 -3.22 -8.81 9.41
CA PHE A 591 -3.13 -7.42 8.98
C PHE A 591 -1.66 -7.00 8.85
N TYR A 592 -1.31 -6.46 7.70
CA TYR A 592 0.00 -5.87 7.49
C TYR A 592 0.01 -4.45 8.00
N ARG A 593 1.01 -4.09 8.78
CA ARG A 593 1.16 -2.73 9.29
C ARG A 593 1.93 -1.92 8.28
N ASN A 594 1.22 -1.17 7.44
CA ASN A 594 1.86 -0.26 6.50
C ASN A 594 2.29 1.00 7.26
N PRO A 595 3.60 1.36 7.28
CA PRO A 595 4.07 2.57 7.93
C PRO A 595 3.38 3.84 7.42
N LEU A 596 2.94 3.85 6.16
CA LEU A 596 2.25 4.99 5.57
C LEU A 596 0.85 5.21 6.18
N ASP A 597 0.17 4.18 6.69
CA ASP A 597 -1.17 4.34 7.28
C ASP A 597 -1.14 5.27 8.50
N SER A 598 -0.02 5.34 9.23
CA SER A 598 0.14 6.25 10.38
C SER A 598 0.65 7.64 9.99
N MET A 599 1.11 7.83 8.74
CA MET A 599 1.74 9.06 8.27
C MET A 599 0.91 9.84 7.27
N ILE A 600 0.10 9.18 6.46
CA ILE A 600 -0.64 9.83 5.39
C ILE A 600 -2.10 9.43 5.45
N SER A 601 -2.96 10.43 5.34
CA SER A 601 -4.38 10.24 5.11
C SER A 601 -4.86 11.33 4.19
N ASN A 602 -5.67 10.96 3.20
CA ASN A 602 -6.22 11.90 2.24
C ASN A 602 -7.63 12.35 2.67
N ARG A 603 -8.01 13.56 2.27
CA ARG A 603 -9.30 14.18 2.56
C ARG A 603 -10.43 13.26 2.11
N ASN A 604 -11.45 13.14 2.95
CA ASN A 604 -12.58 12.23 2.77
C ASN A 604 -12.22 10.73 2.95
N CYS A 605 -11.23 10.41 3.79
CA CYS A 605 -10.81 9.02 4.06
C CYS A 605 -11.76 8.22 4.96
N THR A 606 -13.04 8.56 5.04
CA THR A 606 -14.03 7.89 5.92
C THR A 606 -14.57 6.57 5.38
N GLY A 607 -14.27 6.20 4.12
CA GLY A 607 -14.70 4.94 3.52
C GLY A 607 -16.22 4.76 3.40
N GLU A 608 -16.69 3.50 3.38
CA GLU A 608 -18.11 3.12 3.24
C GLU A 608 -18.75 2.61 4.55
N GLY A 609 -18.19 2.93 5.71
CA GLY A 609 -18.73 2.46 6.99
C GLY A 609 -17.84 2.74 8.20
N SER A 610 -18.26 2.27 9.39
CA SER A 610 -17.63 2.61 10.68
C SER A 610 -16.16 2.23 10.79
N ASP A 611 -15.69 1.21 10.09
CA ASP A 611 -14.30 0.70 10.16
C ASP A 611 -13.59 0.65 8.81
N ARG A 612 -14.23 1.10 7.72
CA ARG A 612 -13.60 1.26 6.41
C ARG A 612 -13.00 2.65 6.28
N ARG A 613 -11.79 2.78 5.75
CA ARG A 613 -11.08 4.06 5.61
C ARG A 613 -10.45 4.18 4.24
N GLY A 614 -10.23 5.39 3.77
CA GLY A 614 -9.74 5.68 2.44
C GLY A 614 -10.79 6.43 1.63
N THR A 615 -10.31 7.05 0.55
CA THR A 615 -11.05 8.04 -0.25
C THR A 615 -11.72 7.43 -1.47
N GLY A 616 -11.23 6.30 -1.95
CA GLY A 616 -11.60 5.74 -3.25
C GLY A 616 -10.88 6.41 -4.44
N GLU A 617 -9.92 7.31 -4.19
CA GLU A 617 -9.18 8.06 -5.20
C GLU A 617 -7.67 7.85 -5.05
N TYR A 618 -6.88 8.19 -6.08
CA TYR A 618 -5.42 8.15 -5.94
C TYR A 618 -4.94 9.19 -4.91
N PRO A 619 -3.99 8.84 -4.02
CA PRO A 619 -3.40 9.81 -3.11
C PRO A 619 -2.78 10.99 -3.87
N ALA A 620 -3.02 12.21 -3.37
CA ALA A 620 -2.46 13.44 -3.91
C ALA A 620 -2.01 14.37 -2.79
N SER A 621 -0.97 15.17 -3.03
CA SER A 621 -0.39 16.09 -2.04
C SER A 621 -1.42 17.13 -1.58
N ALA A 622 -2.22 17.64 -2.51
CA ALA A 622 -3.29 18.61 -2.27
C ALA A 622 -4.44 18.08 -1.39
N LEU A 623 -4.57 16.76 -1.27
CA LEU A 623 -5.61 16.11 -0.47
C LEU A 623 -5.10 15.67 0.90
N VAL A 624 -3.83 15.90 1.26
CA VAL A 624 -3.31 15.42 2.55
C VAL A 624 -3.98 16.15 3.72
N ASN A 625 -4.46 15.36 4.69
CA ASN A 625 -4.97 15.83 5.98
C ASN A 625 -3.83 16.00 7.00
N GLN A 626 -4.07 16.84 8.00
CA GLN A 626 -3.29 16.86 9.24
C GLN A 626 -3.48 15.53 9.99
N CYS A 627 -2.45 15.10 10.72
CA CYS A 627 -2.50 13.91 11.55
C CYS A 627 -3.16 14.20 12.92
N SER A 628 -3.64 13.18 13.62
CA SER A 628 -4.25 13.33 14.96
C SER A 628 -3.23 13.56 16.08
N SER A 629 -1.95 13.73 15.75
CA SER A 629 -0.92 14.08 16.73
C SER A 629 -1.21 15.44 17.37
N LYS A 630 -0.67 15.71 18.56
CA LYS A 630 -0.82 17.02 19.23
C LYS A 630 -0.34 18.19 18.38
N SER A 631 0.68 17.97 17.54
CA SER A 631 1.21 18.98 16.63
C SER A 631 0.42 19.10 15.32
N GLY A 632 -0.51 18.20 15.05
CA GLY A 632 -1.18 18.04 13.75
C GLY A 632 -0.26 17.57 12.61
N ARG A 633 1.05 17.42 12.86
CA ARG A 633 2.03 16.96 11.87
C ARG A 633 2.14 15.45 11.87
N CYS A 634 2.44 14.91 10.70
CA CYS A 634 2.54 13.50 10.42
C CYS A 634 3.99 13.04 10.56
N SER A 635 4.30 12.46 11.72
CA SER A 635 5.64 11.94 12.03
C SER A 635 5.79 10.49 11.56
N LEU A 636 6.83 10.19 10.78
CA LEU A 636 7.42 8.85 10.70
C LEU A 636 7.82 8.44 12.14
N GLN A 637 7.30 7.32 12.64
CA GLN A 637 7.76 6.72 13.90
C GLN A 637 8.65 5.52 13.62
#